data_AF-A0A8H5DKD0-F1
#
_entry.id   AF-A0A8H5DKD0-F1
#
_cell.length_a   1.000
_cell.length_b   1.000
_cell.length_c   1.000
_cell.angle_alpha   90.00
_cell.angle_beta   90.00
_cell.angle_gamma   90.00
#
_symmetry.space_group_name_H-M   'P 1'
#
loop_
_entity.id
_entity.type
_entity.pdbx_description
1 polymer ?
#
loop_
_entity_poly.entity_id
_entity_poly.type
_entity_poly.pdbx_seq_one_letter_code
_entity_poly.pdbx_strand_id
1 'polypeptide(L)'
;MDIVARSLYYNSPTSFKEPGQIIEPVAPLPNVYEEIEDTDTPPEPTVIRRANSYSDFYRVVKEQLSKDARPQPKKTERKSRAWEALLLPSSPEDVETHEPTRLESYDEQLLHSSQQEYLLYRDQLTLTERHLDGLIEDANATLKLLTSLSNSFGSVEAQTSTFQSQCEDLLNEQKRLEALADEVGTDLHYYAYLDNATRRLNAPGASRLVDDASFGEMVENIDSCVVFMENHAAYRDRDTYLARYTALLTKALHLLEHGYKTTLERVSPEIGRQIAATKSESARHALAYGRFQEMMLDSYGLVPNVHQVVRRAYDAYGQRNESCTHFDTYANTANNIIHTHLTTRDRDLKILTQSDIEEFNKEVKNLSAETASRNFIKQYFERMYNEESVFMKLFDVEPVWTQAADSVFQAIKPINTTIAHPGNLSPLVTNLQTVLQTAPLETTCNVVGLLASEYFGADLDDMESPYFIKCKQYTSQLLAHHLWPLTDTVFEAEVTKSITKAPVQDASLKIGPVVGGVASSNAHPLVKQAIKLLGMYEHCMPKERSSKNSSVVFKIVREAIQVLQRAEARIKSSKADTDPDLFMVKNLLILKNELVSLEIGDIRNQAASMQHFVHIWDTLSPQNWVGFFSNIIGGGLWSRGTPSVTAKTLTVEDMNEQLDELLRQSIYNFTQRWGALTNDSRSRKPGVKPIAKVEAALEGLLVTAFSNQPEVVGKLKEAIEQYAQAQNDARDEKQGSGEVIIEGKKRTEKGIPPIEQKMDALELEAAKQSPALQTAKDLFSGAVGGIAQVLIGQPFDIVKVRLQTTTQYSSAINAAATIYKNEGALAFYKGTLTPLIGIGACVSVQFGAFNAAKRWFQTRNNGADLSYAQYGASGAFAGISNSVLSGPIEHIRIRLQSQPHGAGRLYDGPGDCIRKLGAHNGVLSGVYRGQAVTIWREAFAYGAWFTAFEYMMNSDAARNKVDRKDIPAYKIALYGGIAGEVLWLSSYPFDVIKSKMQTDGFGANQRYLTMRDCFSKTWHAEGARGFWKGIGPTLARAMPVSAGTFIVVEMTMRALNK
;
A
#
# COMPACT_ATOMS: atom_id res chain seq x y z
N MET A 1 47.85 -13.89 18.22
CA MET A 1 49.07 -13.17 18.62
C MET A 1 48.91 -11.75 18.09
N ASP A 2 48.08 -10.94 18.73
CA ASP A 2 48.35 -10.13 19.94
C ASP A 2 49.54 -9.17 19.76
N ILE A 3 49.26 -7.88 20.02
CA ILE A 3 50.10 -6.67 19.87
C ILE A 3 50.07 -6.17 18.40
N VAL A 4 49.24 -5.21 17.99
CA VAL A 4 49.19 -3.79 18.41
C VAL A 4 47.76 -3.25 18.23
N ALA A 5 47.02 -3.16 19.33
CA ALA A 5 45.80 -2.37 19.47
C ALA A 5 45.89 -1.66 20.82
N ARG A 6 46.33 -0.38 20.83
CA ARG A 6 46.09 0.66 21.86
C ARG A 6 47.11 1.80 21.77
N SER A 7 46.81 2.76 20.91
CA SER A 7 47.02 4.20 21.14
C SER A 7 46.23 4.87 20.01
N LEU A 8 45.11 5.54 20.24
CA LEU A 8 45.04 6.83 20.89
C LEU A 8 43.57 7.11 21.20
N TYR A 9 43.22 7.22 22.48
CA TYR A 9 41.99 7.85 22.96
C TYR A 9 42.34 8.69 24.20
N TYR A 10 41.80 9.91 24.21
CA TYR A 10 41.78 10.93 25.27
C TYR A 10 43.03 11.79 25.52
N ASN A 11 43.02 13.01 24.96
CA ASN A 11 42.86 14.23 25.77
C ASN A 11 42.34 15.39 24.90
N SER A 12 41.17 15.92 25.27
CA SER A 12 40.66 17.24 24.90
C SER A 12 41.25 18.30 25.85
N PRO A 13 41.20 19.61 25.51
CA PRO A 13 40.02 20.37 25.93
C PRO A 13 39.51 21.47 24.96
N THR A 14 38.18 21.51 24.86
CA THR A 14 37.26 22.68 24.81
C THR A 14 37.32 23.75 23.72
N SER A 15 36.18 23.79 23.00
CA SER A 15 35.32 24.95 22.66
C SER A 15 35.79 25.91 21.57
N PHE A 16 35.23 25.77 20.36
CA PHE A 16 34.51 26.85 19.69
C PHE A 16 33.41 26.27 18.77
N LYS A 17 32.34 27.06 18.63
CA LYS A 17 31.01 26.77 18.09
C LYS A 17 31.00 26.32 16.61
N GLU A 18 30.02 25.49 16.29
CA GLU A 18 29.58 25.12 14.93
C GLU A 18 29.27 26.35 14.06
N PRO A 19 29.45 26.23 12.73
CA PRO A 19 28.32 26.54 11.84
C PRO A 19 28.20 25.66 10.58
N GLY A 20 26.94 25.52 10.10
CA GLY A 20 26.54 25.08 8.74
C GLY A 20 25.91 23.68 8.71
N GLN A 21 24.61 23.45 8.58
CA GLN A 21 23.48 24.17 7.97
C GLN A 21 23.70 24.57 6.50
N ILE A 22 23.28 23.64 5.63
CA ILE A 22 22.45 23.81 4.42
C ILE A 22 22.71 25.09 3.62
N ILE A 23 23.30 24.86 2.45
CA ILE A 23 23.49 25.80 1.34
C ILE A 23 22.10 26.21 0.80
N GLU A 24 21.72 27.46 1.06
CA GLU A 24 20.70 28.22 0.34
C GLU A 24 21.21 28.62 -1.07
N PRO A 25 20.32 28.98 -2.02
CA PRO A 25 20.70 29.38 -3.36
C PRO A 25 21.63 30.61 -3.36
N VAL A 26 22.65 30.54 -4.22
CA VAL A 26 23.69 31.55 -4.40
C VAL A 26 23.08 32.91 -4.73
N ALA A 27 23.27 33.88 -3.82
CA ALA A 27 23.03 35.29 -4.04
C ALA A 27 24.01 35.88 -5.07
N PRO A 28 23.62 36.91 -5.85
CA PRO A 28 24.53 37.63 -6.73
C PRO A 28 25.59 38.40 -5.90
N LEU A 29 26.82 38.44 -6.41
CA LEU A 29 27.96 39.16 -5.81
C LEU A 29 27.71 40.69 -5.74
N PRO A 30 28.34 41.40 -4.77
CA PRO A 30 27.99 42.77 -4.43
C PRO A 30 28.56 43.79 -5.42
N ASN A 31 27.70 44.71 -5.89
CA ASN A 31 28.13 45.92 -6.56
C ASN A 31 28.64 46.94 -5.53
N VAL A 32 29.87 47.37 -5.77
CA VAL A 32 30.51 48.52 -5.13
C VAL A 32 29.91 49.78 -5.74
N TYR A 33 29.09 50.51 -4.98
CA TYR A 33 28.94 51.96 -5.12
C TYR A 33 28.73 52.58 -3.73
N GLU A 34 29.66 53.47 -3.37
CA GLU A 34 29.53 54.41 -2.27
C GLU A 34 28.35 55.34 -2.55
N GLU A 35 27.49 55.58 -1.55
CA GLU A 35 26.79 56.87 -1.41
C GLU A 35 26.18 57.03 0.01
N ILE A 36 26.87 57.85 0.81
CA ILE A 36 26.40 58.89 1.73
C ILE A 36 25.20 58.57 2.64
N GLU A 37 25.50 58.40 3.93
CA GLU A 37 24.56 58.57 5.05
C GLU A 37 24.12 60.03 5.14
N ASP A 38 22.81 60.30 5.07
CA ASP A 38 22.20 61.44 5.73
C ASP A 38 20.95 60.99 6.48
N THR A 39 21.01 61.20 7.79
CA THR A 39 19.99 60.96 8.80
C THR A 39 19.00 62.13 8.82
N ASP A 40 17.72 61.89 8.48
CA ASP A 40 16.58 62.53 9.16
C ASP A 40 15.24 61.98 8.63
N THR A 41 14.62 61.06 9.37
CA THR A 41 13.19 60.79 9.28
C THR A 41 12.57 60.82 10.68
N PRO A 42 11.44 61.53 10.88
CA PRO A 42 10.77 61.58 12.18
C PRO A 42 10.07 60.25 12.48
N PRO A 43 9.83 59.93 13.77
CA PRO A 43 9.38 58.60 14.19
C PRO A 43 7.94 58.29 13.75
N GLU A 44 7.70 57.02 13.40
CA GLU A 44 6.37 56.50 13.06
C GLU A 44 5.38 56.62 14.25
N PRO A 45 4.13 57.06 14.00
CA PRO A 45 3.10 57.10 15.02
C PRO A 45 2.58 55.70 15.34
N THR A 46 2.82 55.25 16.58
CA THR A 46 2.26 54.03 17.15
C THR A 46 0.73 54.10 17.24
N VAL A 47 0.02 53.21 16.56
CA VAL A 47 -1.44 53.05 16.70
C VAL A 47 -1.75 52.18 17.92
N ILE A 48 -2.21 52.82 18.99
CA ILE A 48 -2.81 52.16 20.15
C ILE A 48 -4.32 51.92 19.89
N ARG A 49 -4.69 50.65 20.01
CA ARG A 49 -6.01 50.03 20.30
C ARG A 49 -7.27 50.92 20.55
N ARG A 50 -8.34 50.52 19.82
CA ARG A 50 -9.81 50.48 20.09
C ARG A 50 -10.69 51.65 19.65
N ALA A 51 -11.65 51.38 18.75
CA ALA A 51 -13.10 51.31 19.04
C ALA A 51 -13.89 50.77 17.82
N ASN A 52 -15.02 50.12 18.10
CA ASN A 52 -15.92 49.46 17.15
C ASN A 52 -16.68 50.45 16.24
N SER A 53 -16.85 50.08 14.96
CA SER A 53 -17.92 50.45 13.99
C SER A 53 -18.71 51.75 14.27
N TYR A 54 -18.33 52.85 13.59
CA TYR A 54 -19.14 54.08 13.49
C TYR A 54 -20.26 54.02 12.43
N SER A 55 -20.29 52.97 11.61
CA SER A 55 -21.27 52.82 10.52
C SER A 55 -22.68 52.44 10.99
N ASP A 56 -22.84 51.95 12.23
CA ASP A 56 -24.15 51.56 12.76
C ASP A 56 -24.97 52.77 13.24
N PHE A 57 -24.33 53.87 13.67
CA PHE A 57 -25.04 55.06 14.17
C PHE A 57 -25.80 55.79 13.03
N TYR A 58 -25.19 55.84 11.83
CA TYR A 58 -25.79 56.49 10.66
C TYR A 58 -27.02 55.73 10.14
N ARG A 59 -27.01 54.39 10.27
CA ARG A 59 -28.13 53.53 9.88
C ARG A 59 -29.31 53.66 10.83
N VAL A 60 -29.04 53.75 12.13
CA VAL A 60 -30.06 53.88 13.18
C VAL A 60 -30.79 55.24 13.09
N VAL A 61 -30.06 56.34 12.84
CA VAL A 61 -30.66 57.68 12.68
C VAL A 61 -31.50 57.77 11.40
N LYS A 62 -31.04 57.16 10.30
CA LYS A 62 -31.79 57.13 9.03
C LYS A 62 -33.05 56.26 9.12
N GLU A 63 -33.01 55.16 9.87
CA GLU A 63 -34.19 54.31 10.12
C GLU A 63 -35.24 55.01 11.00
N GLN A 64 -34.84 55.82 12.00
CA GLN A 64 -35.79 56.61 12.80
C GLN A 64 -36.46 57.72 12.00
N LEU A 65 -35.72 58.46 11.17
CA LEU A 65 -36.28 59.48 10.26
C LEU A 65 -37.27 58.90 9.24
N SER A 66 -37.11 57.63 8.86
CA SER A 66 -38.02 56.96 7.93
C SER A 66 -39.33 56.44 8.56
N LYS A 67 -39.40 56.33 9.89
CA LYS A 67 -40.55 55.73 10.61
C LYS A 67 -41.67 56.71 11.01
N ASP A 68 -41.41 58.01 11.02
CA ASP A 68 -42.40 59.03 11.43
C ASP A 68 -43.26 59.60 10.27
N ALA A 69 -43.16 59.05 9.06
CA ALA A 69 -44.02 59.45 7.95
C ALA A 69 -45.33 58.63 7.92
N ARG A 70 -46.39 59.10 8.60
CA ARG A 70 -47.79 58.74 8.31
C ARG A 70 -48.70 59.97 8.22
N PRO A 71 -49.81 59.89 7.47
CA PRO A 71 -50.47 61.05 6.87
C PRO A 71 -51.61 61.61 7.72
N GLN A 72 -51.83 62.92 7.67
CA GLN A 72 -53.04 63.56 8.19
C GLN A 72 -53.91 64.20 7.10
N PRO A 73 -55.26 64.16 7.25
CA PRO A 73 -56.20 64.87 6.39
C PRO A 73 -56.54 66.29 6.90
N LYS A 74 -56.73 67.17 5.90
CA LYS A 74 -57.49 68.44 5.79
C LYS A 74 -58.00 69.19 7.05
N LYS A 75 -57.41 70.40 7.23
CA LYS A 75 -57.99 71.75 7.45
C LYS A 75 -59.37 71.91 8.09
N THR A 76 -59.43 72.72 9.17
CA THR A 76 -60.42 73.82 9.27
C THR A 76 -59.96 74.98 10.17
N GLU A 77 -60.24 76.19 9.70
CA GLU A 77 -60.00 77.52 10.28
C GLU A 77 -60.93 77.85 11.48
N ARG A 78 -60.49 78.77 12.35
CA ARG A 78 -61.27 79.95 12.83
C ARG A 78 -60.40 80.81 13.76
N LYS A 79 -59.95 81.99 13.31
CA LYS A 79 -60.60 83.33 13.42
C LYS A 79 -60.84 83.79 14.87
N SER A 80 -60.00 84.74 15.25
CA SER A 80 -60.13 85.71 16.33
C SER A 80 -61.42 86.54 16.22
N ARG A 81 -62.12 86.72 17.34
CA ARG A 81 -62.96 87.89 17.65
C ARG A 81 -63.39 87.83 19.12
N ALA A 82 -62.89 88.74 19.95
CA ALA A 82 -63.59 89.22 21.15
C ALA A 82 -62.74 90.31 21.85
N TRP A 83 -62.94 91.58 21.48
CA TRP A 83 -62.67 92.73 22.36
C TRP A 83 -63.65 93.86 22.04
N GLU A 84 -64.94 93.58 22.15
CA GLU A 84 -66.02 94.54 21.90
C GLU A 84 -66.86 94.78 23.17
N ALA A 85 -66.22 94.85 24.35
CA ALA A 85 -66.94 94.95 25.62
C ALA A 85 -66.56 96.13 26.53
N LEU A 86 -65.57 96.97 26.19
CA LEU A 86 -65.15 98.07 27.09
C LEU A 86 -64.84 99.39 26.35
N LEU A 87 -65.63 99.72 25.35
CA LEU A 87 -65.79 101.11 24.92
C LEU A 87 -66.58 101.87 25.99
N LEU A 88 -66.11 103.06 26.40
CA LEU A 88 -66.85 104.34 26.51
C LEU A 88 -65.96 105.45 27.15
N PRO A 89 -66.27 106.75 26.99
CA PRO A 89 -65.43 107.65 26.19
C PRO A 89 -65.04 108.99 26.86
N SER A 90 -64.00 109.63 26.28
CA SER A 90 -63.81 111.08 26.05
C SER A 90 -63.89 112.14 27.17
N SER A 91 -62.72 112.78 27.39
CA SER A 91 -62.48 114.25 27.41
C SER A 91 -62.74 115.04 28.71
N PRO A 92 -62.21 116.28 28.84
CA PRO A 92 -60.82 116.65 29.17
C PRO A 92 -60.77 117.58 30.41
N GLU A 93 -59.57 118.07 30.75
CA GLU A 93 -59.27 119.05 31.82
C GLU A 93 -59.20 118.37 33.20
N ASP A 94 -58.11 118.55 33.95
CA ASP A 94 -58.03 119.73 34.79
C ASP A 94 -56.63 120.30 35.04
N VAL A 95 -56.69 121.62 35.23
CA VAL A 95 -55.71 122.52 35.80
C VAL A 95 -55.15 122.00 37.13
N GLU A 96 -53.84 122.20 37.25
CA GLU A 96 -53.00 122.26 38.44
C GLU A 96 -53.67 122.29 39.84
N THR A 97 -53.09 121.42 40.69
CA THR A 97 -52.71 121.61 42.11
C THR A 97 -53.61 121.10 43.25
N HIS A 98 -52.89 120.42 44.17
CA HIS A 98 -53.13 120.18 45.61
C HIS A 98 -53.89 118.92 46.08
N GLU A 99 -53.08 117.97 46.58
CA GLU A 99 -53.18 117.11 47.79
C GLU A 99 -54.52 116.45 48.26
N PRO A 100 -54.41 115.28 48.94
CA PRO A 100 -55.14 114.05 48.62
C PRO A 100 -56.27 113.75 49.61
N THR A 101 -57.15 112.78 49.29
CA THR A 101 -57.59 111.70 50.21
C THR A 101 -58.83 110.94 49.67
N ARG A 102 -59.01 109.61 49.78
CA ARG A 102 -58.11 108.46 50.03
C ARG A 102 -58.87 107.11 49.93
N LEU A 103 -59.97 107.00 49.17
CA LEU A 103 -60.74 105.74 49.12
C LEU A 103 -61.33 105.34 47.75
N GLU A 104 -61.37 106.22 46.75
CA GLU A 104 -61.43 105.81 45.33
C GLU A 104 -60.08 105.32 44.82
N SER A 105 -58.99 105.66 45.55
CA SER A 105 -57.61 105.31 45.26
C SER A 105 -57.32 103.81 45.23
N TYR A 106 -58.15 102.96 45.84
CA TYR A 106 -57.86 101.52 45.88
C TYR A 106 -58.30 100.79 44.60
N ASP A 107 -59.40 101.18 43.97
CA ASP A 107 -59.84 100.57 42.71
C ASP A 107 -59.00 101.03 41.52
N GLU A 108 -58.56 102.31 41.49
CA GLU A 108 -57.61 102.79 40.49
C GLU A 108 -56.20 102.22 40.66
N GLN A 109 -55.72 102.05 41.90
CA GLN A 109 -54.41 101.44 42.16
C GLN A 109 -54.37 99.95 41.77
N LEU A 110 -55.46 99.21 41.96
CA LEU A 110 -55.54 97.80 41.54
C LEU A 110 -55.57 97.65 40.01
N LEU A 111 -56.30 98.52 39.30
CA LEU A 111 -56.37 98.49 37.85
C LEU A 111 -55.03 98.90 37.20
N HIS A 112 -54.36 99.92 37.74
CA HIS A 112 -53.08 100.41 37.23
C HIS A 112 -51.92 99.43 37.52
N SER A 113 -51.93 98.79 38.70
CA SER A 113 -50.92 97.76 39.04
C SER A 113 -51.07 96.52 38.14
N SER A 114 -52.31 96.10 37.85
CA SER A 114 -52.61 94.98 36.94
C SER A 114 -52.21 95.26 35.49
N GLN A 115 -52.50 96.47 34.98
CA GLN A 115 -52.11 96.86 33.62
C GLN A 115 -50.59 97.00 33.45
N GLN A 116 -49.86 97.50 34.45
CA GLN A 116 -48.41 97.60 34.39
C GLN A 116 -47.73 96.22 34.34
N GLU A 117 -48.18 95.26 35.14
CA GLU A 117 -47.64 93.90 35.09
C GLU A 117 -47.92 93.23 33.73
N TYR A 118 -49.12 93.39 33.17
CA TYR A 118 -49.46 92.82 31.87
C TYR A 118 -48.60 93.39 30.73
N LEU A 119 -48.37 94.71 30.72
CA LEU A 119 -47.52 95.36 29.72
C LEU A 119 -46.06 94.91 29.83
N LEU A 120 -45.54 94.76 31.06
CA LEU A 120 -44.21 94.22 31.30
C LEU A 120 -44.06 92.78 30.78
N TYR A 121 -45.04 91.92 31.04
CA TYR A 121 -45.02 90.54 30.54
C TYR A 121 -45.12 90.47 29.02
N ARG A 122 -45.96 91.31 28.39
CA ARG A 122 -46.07 91.38 26.93
C ARG A 122 -44.77 91.86 26.28
N ASP A 123 -44.13 92.86 26.87
CA ASP A 123 -42.88 93.42 26.35
C ASP A 123 -41.72 92.42 26.56
N GLN A 124 -41.70 91.65 27.66
CA GLN A 124 -40.77 90.53 27.83
C GLN A 124 -41.00 89.42 26.79
N LEU A 125 -42.26 89.04 26.54
CA LEU A 125 -42.61 88.01 25.56
C LEU A 125 -42.16 88.40 24.14
N THR A 126 -42.43 89.63 23.72
CA THR A 126 -42.01 90.12 22.40
C THR A 126 -40.49 90.25 22.27
N LEU A 127 -39.77 90.55 23.35
CA LEU A 127 -38.31 90.56 23.34
C LEU A 127 -37.76 89.14 23.23
N THR A 128 -38.35 88.17 23.93
CA THR A 128 -37.96 86.75 23.80
C THR A 128 -38.31 86.17 22.43
N GLU A 129 -39.42 86.57 21.83
CA GLU A 129 -39.83 86.14 20.48
C GLU A 129 -38.79 86.61 19.44
N ARG A 130 -38.39 87.88 19.47
CA ARG A 130 -37.33 88.40 18.59
C ARG A 130 -35.98 87.72 18.82
N HIS A 131 -35.65 87.39 20.07
CA HIS A 131 -34.40 86.68 20.37
C HIS A 131 -34.42 85.23 19.86
N LEU A 132 -35.56 84.55 19.95
CA LEU A 132 -35.74 83.22 19.38
C LEU A 132 -35.70 83.24 17.86
N ASP A 133 -36.31 84.24 17.22
CA ASP A 133 -36.22 84.42 15.77
C ASP A 133 -34.77 84.67 15.31
N GLY A 134 -34.02 85.50 16.05
CA GLY A 134 -32.58 85.70 15.80
C GLY A 134 -31.77 84.41 15.94
N LEU A 135 -32.02 83.61 16.99
CA LEU A 135 -31.37 82.32 17.17
C LEU A 135 -31.71 81.31 16.06
N ILE A 136 -32.94 81.32 15.56
CA ILE A 136 -33.37 80.47 14.44
C ILE A 136 -32.66 80.91 13.15
N GLU A 137 -32.53 82.22 12.92
CA GLU A 137 -31.84 82.74 11.73
C GLU A 137 -30.34 82.41 11.76
N ASP A 138 -29.68 82.57 12.91
CA ASP A 138 -28.28 82.19 13.12
C ASP A 138 -28.04 80.68 12.98
N ALA A 139 -28.95 79.85 13.54
CA ALA A 139 -28.87 78.40 13.39
C ALA A 139 -29.00 77.99 11.91
N ASN A 140 -29.92 78.60 11.17
CA ASN A 140 -30.10 78.35 9.75
C ASN A 140 -28.90 78.83 8.91
N ALA A 141 -28.30 79.97 9.26
CA ALA A 141 -27.08 80.46 8.63
C ALA A 141 -25.90 79.50 8.85
N THR A 142 -25.74 79.02 10.08
CA THR A 142 -24.70 78.04 10.44
C THR A 142 -24.90 76.72 9.70
N LEU A 143 -26.15 76.25 9.58
CA LEU A 143 -26.47 75.00 8.88
C LEU A 143 -26.18 75.09 7.38
N LYS A 144 -26.43 76.25 6.75
CA LYS A 144 -26.03 76.51 5.36
C LYS A 144 -24.50 76.47 5.19
N LEU A 145 -23.76 77.06 6.12
CA LEU A 145 -22.29 77.09 6.07
C LEU A 145 -21.70 75.68 6.24
N LEU A 146 -22.23 74.89 7.18
CA LEU A 146 -21.86 73.48 7.36
C LEU A 146 -22.17 72.64 6.11
N THR A 147 -23.31 72.89 5.48
CA THR A 147 -23.70 72.21 4.23
C THR A 147 -22.73 72.54 3.10
N SER A 148 -22.32 73.81 2.98
CA SER A 148 -21.30 74.22 2.00
C SER A 148 -19.96 73.54 2.26
N LEU A 149 -19.52 73.50 3.53
CA LEU A 149 -18.25 72.89 3.90
C LEU A 149 -18.24 71.38 3.60
N SER A 150 -19.34 70.69 3.91
CA SER A 150 -19.51 69.25 3.63
C SER A 150 -19.41 68.95 2.13
N ASN A 151 -20.06 69.77 1.29
CA ASN A 151 -20.00 69.60 -0.16
C ASN A 151 -18.58 69.85 -0.71
N SER A 152 -17.87 70.86 -0.20
CA SER A 152 -16.47 71.09 -0.56
C SER A 152 -15.58 69.93 -0.14
N PHE A 153 -15.79 69.36 1.05
CA PHE A 153 -15.02 68.21 1.53
C PHE A 153 -15.25 66.97 0.65
N GLY A 154 -16.50 66.68 0.28
CA GLY A 154 -16.82 65.57 -0.62
C GLY A 154 -16.20 65.72 -2.01
N SER A 155 -16.09 66.96 -2.53
CA SER A 155 -15.40 67.22 -3.80
C SER A 155 -13.90 66.96 -3.70
N VAL A 156 -13.26 67.37 -2.60
CA VAL A 156 -11.83 67.16 -2.38
C VAL A 156 -11.54 65.67 -2.17
N GLU A 157 -12.38 64.96 -1.44
CA GLU A 157 -12.24 63.51 -1.22
C GLU A 157 -12.33 62.74 -2.56
N ALA A 158 -13.28 63.09 -3.43
CA ALA A 158 -13.42 62.49 -4.74
C ALA A 158 -12.21 62.75 -5.66
N GLN A 159 -11.64 63.97 -5.62
CA GLN A 159 -10.43 64.30 -6.37
C GLN A 159 -9.18 63.62 -5.82
N THR A 160 -9.10 63.46 -4.50
CA THR A 160 -7.93 62.83 -3.85
C THR A 160 -7.93 61.32 -4.08
N SER A 161 -9.09 60.66 -4.05
CA SER A 161 -9.16 59.21 -4.30
C SER A 161 -8.86 58.85 -5.76
N THR A 162 -9.30 59.68 -6.71
CA THR A 162 -8.98 59.47 -8.13
C THR A 162 -7.50 59.69 -8.42
N PHE A 163 -6.88 60.70 -7.80
CA PHE A 163 -5.43 60.91 -7.89
C PHE A 163 -4.65 59.75 -7.25
N GLN A 164 -5.07 59.29 -6.07
CA GLN A 164 -4.45 58.14 -5.40
C GLN A 164 -4.49 56.89 -6.29
N SER A 165 -5.64 56.57 -6.91
CA SER A 165 -5.76 55.44 -7.82
C SER A 165 -4.79 55.54 -9.01
N GLN A 166 -4.63 56.73 -9.60
CA GLN A 166 -3.70 56.93 -10.72
C GLN A 166 -2.23 56.75 -10.30
N CYS A 167 -1.87 57.20 -9.10
CA CYS A 167 -0.53 56.99 -8.55
C CYS A 167 -0.27 55.51 -8.25
N GLU A 168 -1.25 54.78 -7.71
CA GLU A 168 -1.14 53.34 -7.48
C GLU A 168 -0.97 52.57 -8.79
N ASP A 169 -1.71 52.94 -9.85
CA ASP A 169 -1.55 52.35 -11.18
C ASP A 169 -0.14 52.60 -11.77
N LEU A 170 0.38 53.83 -11.65
CA LEU A 170 1.74 54.16 -12.11
C LEU A 170 2.82 53.40 -11.34
N LEU A 171 2.67 53.24 -10.02
CA LEU A 171 3.60 52.47 -9.20
C LEU A 171 3.57 50.98 -9.57
N ASN A 172 2.40 50.44 -9.91
CA ASN A 172 2.28 49.06 -10.37
C ASN A 172 2.95 48.86 -11.74
N GLU A 173 2.77 49.80 -12.68
CA GLU A 173 3.42 49.74 -13.99
C GLU A 173 4.94 49.88 -13.88
N GLN A 174 5.44 50.77 -13.01
CA GLN A 174 6.87 50.90 -12.73
C GLN A 174 7.46 49.59 -12.20
N LYS A 175 6.84 48.97 -11.19
CA LYS A 175 7.30 47.68 -10.64
C LYS A 175 7.30 46.58 -11.70
N ARG A 176 6.33 46.59 -12.61
CA ARG A 176 6.26 45.62 -13.71
C ARG A 176 7.39 45.81 -14.72
N LEU A 177 7.69 47.07 -15.08
CA LEU A 177 8.78 47.38 -16.01
C LEU A 177 10.15 47.06 -15.41
N GLU A 178 10.34 47.33 -14.11
CA GLU A 178 11.56 46.97 -13.38
C GLU A 178 11.75 45.45 -13.34
N ALA A 179 10.70 44.69 -13.02
CA ALA A 179 10.75 43.23 -13.06
C ALA A 179 11.09 42.69 -14.45
N LEU A 180 10.55 43.27 -15.53
CA LEU A 180 10.86 42.88 -16.90
C LEU A 180 12.31 43.21 -17.29
N ALA A 181 12.84 44.35 -16.82
CA ALA A 181 14.22 44.74 -17.08
C ALA A 181 15.22 43.79 -16.40
N ASP A 182 14.93 43.40 -15.15
CA ASP A 182 15.73 42.44 -14.39
C ASP A 182 15.69 41.05 -15.05
N GLU A 183 14.52 40.59 -15.50
CA GLU A 183 14.33 39.31 -16.20
C GLU A 183 15.18 39.26 -17.48
N VAL A 184 15.08 40.29 -18.34
CA VAL A 184 15.87 40.38 -19.59
C VAL A 184 17.39 40.41 -19.31
N GLY A 185 17.81 41.07 -18.23
CA GLY A 185 19.21 41.09 -17.81
C GLY A 185 19.73 39.71 -17.43
N THR A 186 18.93 38.93 -16.67
CA THR A 186 19.28 37.57 -16.28
C THR A 186 19.31 36.60 -17.47
N ASP A 187 18.41 36.77 -18.44
CA ASP A 187 18.31 35.89 -19.61
C ASP A 187 19.47 36.07 -20.59
N LEU A 188 20.03 37.28 -20.69
CA LEU A 188 21.16 37.57 -21.58
C LEU A 188 22.43 36.79 -21.21
N HIS A 189 22.60 36.43 -19.92
CA HIS A 189 23.75 35.67 -19.43
C HIS A 189 23.92 34.33 -20.17
N TYR A 190 22.82 33.62 -20.41
CA TYR A 190 22.81 32.33 -21.10
C TYR A 190 23.18 32.42 -22.58
N TYR A 191 23.17 33.60 -23.18
CA TYR A 191 23.63 33.80 -24.56
C TYR A 191 25.11 34.18 -24.64
N ALA A 192 25.60 34.98 -23.68
CA ALA A 192 27.00 35.39 -23.63
C ALA A 192 27.96 34.23 -23.28
N TYR A 193 27.48 33.22 -22.54
CA TYR A 193 28.30 32.10 -22.11
C TYR A 193 28.85 31.23 -23.28
N LEU A 194 28.14 31.21 -24.43
CA LEU A 194 28.50 30.40 -25.60
C LEU A 194 29.93 30.67 -26.09
N ASP A 195 30.32 31.95 -26.18
CA ASP A 195 31.62 32.35 -26.70
C ASP A 195 32.77 31.91 -25.78
N ASN A 196 32.54 31.95 -24.47
CA ASN A 196 33.52 31.50 -23.47
C ASN A 196 33.70 29.98 -23.56
N ALA A 197 32.60 29.22 -23.52
CA ALA A 197 32.63 27.76 -23.61
C ALA A 197 33.28 27.28 -24.93
N THR A 198 32.96 27.93 -26.05
CA THR A 198 33.52 27.61 -27.37
C THR A 198 35.04 27.82 -27.42
N ARG A 199 35.56 28.91 -26.85
CA ARG A 199 37.01 29.19 -26.83
C ARG A 199 37.77 28.16 -25.98
N ARG A 200 37.24 27.81 -24.81
CA ARG A 200 37.90 26.86 -23.88
C ARG A 200 37.95 25.44 -24.46
N LEU A 201 36.84 24.94 -25.02
CA LEU A 201 36.76 23.57 -25.56
C LEU A 201 37.48 23.37 -26.91
N ASN A 202 37.73 24.45 -27.66
CA ASN A 202 38.47 24.42 -28.92
C ASN A 202 39.97 24.74 -28.77
N ALA A 203 40.45 25.08 -27.57
CA ALA A 203 41.84 25.42 -27.35
C ALA A 203 42.79 24.23 -27.61
N PRO A 204 43.99 24.46 -28.17
CA PRO A 204 45.00 23.41 -28.30
C PRO A 204 45.43 22.93 -26.91
N GLY A 205 45.22 21.65 -26.60
CA GLY A 205 45.45 21.09 -25.27
C GLY A 205 44.19 20.93 -24.40
N ALA A 206 42.99 21.13 -24.96
CA ALA A 206 41.71 20.96 -24.25
C ALA A 206 41.55 19.60 -23.54
N SER A 207 42.27 18.55 -23.96
CA SER A 207 42.27 17.25 -23.26
C SER A 207 42.79 17.31 -21.82
N ARG A 208 43.64 18.30 -21.47
CA ARG A 208 44.14 18.50 -20.10
C ARG A 208 43.14 19.23 -19.20
N LEU A 209 42.11 19.86 -19.78
CA LEU A 209 41.06 20.52 -19.00
C LEU A 209 40.29 19.51 -18.15
N VAL A 210 40.19 18.27 -18.62
CA VAL A 210 39.50 17.19 -17.93
C VAL A 210 40.11 16.86 -16.57
N ASP A 211 41.40 17.15 -16.37
CA ASP A 211 42.10 16.95 -15.10
C ASP A 211 41.89 18.10 -14.11
N ASP A 212 41.25 19.19 -14.53
CA ASP A 212 40.92 20.35 -13.70
C ASP A 212 39.48 20.24 -13.15
N ALA A 213 39.27 20.66 -11.90
CA ALA A 213 37.95 20.70 -11.27
C ALA A 213 36.99 21.67 -11.98
N SER A 214 37.53 22.73 -12.60
CA SER A 214 36.74 23.73 -13.32
C SER A 214 36.03 23.20 -14.58
N PHE A 215 36.41 22.01 -15.05
CA PHE A 215 35.77 21.36 -16.19
C PHE A 215 34.36 20.85 -15.84
N GLY A 216 34.17 20.30 -14.65
CA GLY A 216 32.85 19.86 -14.18
C GLY A 216 31.83 20.99 -14.10
N GLU A 217 32.23 22.14 -13.56
CA GLU A 217 31.42 23.37 -13.54
C GLU A 217 31.09 23.86 -14.95
N MET A 218 32.05 23.76 -15.88
CA MET A 218 31.81 24.15 -17.27
C MET A 218 30.73 23.29 -17.93
N VAL A 219 30.78 21.97 -17.75
CA VAL A 219 29.79 21.03 -18.29
C VAL A 219 28.40 21.34 -17.71
N GLU A 220 28.30 21.58 -16.41
CA GLU A 220 27.05 21.94 -15.74
C GLU A 220 26.46 23.28 -16.22
N ASN A 221 27.32 24.28 -16.45
CA ASN A 221 26.88 25.55 -17.01
C ASN A 221 26.41 25.41 -18.46
N ILE A 222 27.07 24.58 -19.28
CA ILE A 222 26.61 24.28 -20.65
C ILE A 222 25.26 23.57 -20.59
N ASP A 223 25.10 22.57 -19.72
CA ASP A 223 23.84 21.83 -19.53
C ASP A 223 22.70 22.76 -19.12
N SER A 224 22.95 23.65 -18.14
CA SER A 224 22.00 24.66 -17.69
C SER A 224 21.58 25.60 -18.82
N CYS A 225 22.51 25.98 -19.70
CA CYS A 225 22.20 26.76 -20.90
C CYS A 225 21.30 25.97 -21.87
N VAL A 226 21.53 24.66 -22.05
CA VAL A 226 20.66 23.85 -22.92
C VAL A 226 19.24 23.77 -22.32
N VAL A 227 19.11 23.47 -21.02
CA VAL A 227 17.82 23.41 -20.32
C VAL A 227 17.08 24.74 -20.37
N PHE A 228 17.79 25.86 -20.20
CA PHE A 228 17.21 27.20 -20.33
C PHE A 228 16.64 27.43 -21.73
N MET A 229 17.40 27.08 -22.77
CA MET A 229 16.93 27.17 -24.15
C MET A 229 15.76 26.22 -24.41
N GLU A 230 15.68 25.06 -23.74
CA GLU A 230 14.54 24.13 -23.85
C GLU A 230 13.23 24.68 -23.28
N ASN A 231 13.30 25.33 -22.13
CA ASN A 231 12.13 25.89 -21.46
C ASN A 231 11.59 27.15 -22.18
N HIS A 232 12.46 27.92 -22.85
CA HIS A 232 12.08 29.17 -23.53
C HIS A 232 11.87 28.99 -25.04
N ALA A 233 10.92 28.13 -25.41
CA ALA A 233 10.61 27.82 -26.82
C ALA A 233 10.10 29.01 -27.66
N ALA A 234 9.68 30.12 -27.02
CA ALA A 234 9.18 31.31 -27.69
C ALA A 234 10.28 32.29 -28.14
N TYR A 235 11.54 32.08 -27.74
CA TYR A 235 12.63 33.02 -28.00
C TYR A 235 13.18 32.90 -29.43
N ARG A 236 13.54 34.05 -30.00
CA ARG A 236 14.10 34.15 -31.35
C ARG A 236 15.49 33.51 -31.40
N ASP A 237 15.77 32.76 -32.47
CA ASP A 237 17.05 32.06 -32.73
C ASP A 237 17.45 30.97 -31.71
N ARG A 238 16.55 30.60 -30.79
CA ARG A 238 16.74 29.55 -29.78
C ARG A 238 17.24 28.23 -30.37
N ASP A 239 16.66 27.78 -31.47
CA ASP A 239 17.05 26.50 -32.11
C ASP A 239 18.52 26.51 -32.59
N THR A 240 19.01 27.67 -33.01
CA THR A 240 20.42 27.84 -33.44
C THR A 240 21.36 27.76 -32.25
N TYR A 241 21.03 28.41 -31.13
CA TYR A 241 21.84 28.35 -29.90
C TYR A 241 21.79 26.97 -29.25
N LEU A 242 20.63 26.34 -29.21
CA LEU A 242 20.45 24.99 -28.69
C LEU A 242 21.30 23.97 -29.48
N ALA A 243 21.31 24.04 -30.81
CA ALA A 243 22.17 23.19 -31.65
C ALA A 243 23.67 23.41 -31.37
N ARG A 244 24.09 24.64 -31.08
CA ARG A 244 25.50 24.95 -30.75
C ARG A 244 25.88 24.47 -29.35
N TYR A 245 25.03 24.69 -28.34
CA TYR A 245 25.28 24.23 -26.98
C TYR A 245 25.30 22.71 -26.85
N THR A 246 24.38 22.01 -27.53
CA THR A 246 24.38 20.54 -27.60
C THR A 246 25.64 19.98 -28.28
N ALA A 247 26.14 20.63 -29.33
CA ALA A 247 27.40 20.26 -29.96
C ALA A 247 28.61 20.48 -29.03
N LEU A 248 28.65 21.58 -28.28
CA LEU A 248 29.69 21.84 -27.28
C LEU A 248 29.64 20.84 -26.13
N LEU A 249 28.44 20.49 -25.65
CA LEU A 249 28.24 19.49 -24.62
C LEU A 249 28.77 18.12 -25.06
N THR A 250 28.39 17.68 -26.26
CA THR A 250 28.88 16.43 -26.85
C THR A 250 30.41 16.42 -26.96
N LYS A 251 31.00 17.54 -27.37
CA LYS A 251 32.45 17.68 -27.46
C LYS A 251 33.14 17.60 -26.09
N ALA A 252 32.58 18.26 -25.07
CA ALA A 252 33.11 18.18 -23.71
C ALA A 252 33.07 16.74 -23.18
N LEU A 253 31.94 16.05 -23.34
CA LEU A 253 31.79 14.64 -22.96
C LEU A 253 32.78 13.71 -23.67
N HIS A 254 33.04 13.95 -24.96
CA HIS A 254 34.06 13.18 -25.70
C HIS A 254 35.49 13.44 -25.20
N LEU A 255 35.82 14.68 -24.80
CA LEU A 255 37.12 14.99 -24.19
C LEU A 255 37.29 14.23 -22.86
N LEU A 256 36.23 14.14 -22.04
CA LEU A 256 36.23 13.36 -20.81
C LEU A 256 36.47 11.86 -21.07
N GLU A 257 35.77 11.29 -22.05
CA GLU A 257 35.98 9.90 -22.48
C GLU A 257 37.43 9.65 -22.92
N HIS A 258 37.99 10.54 -23.74
CA HIS A 258 39.38 10.44 -24.22
C HIS A 258 40.40 10.59 -23.09
N GLY A 259 40.18 11.53 -22.15
CA GLY A 259 41.04 11.75 -20.99
C GLY A 259 41.06 10.53 -20.06
N TYR A 260 39.90 9.92 -19.81
CA TYR A 260 39.80 8.69 -19.04
C TYR A 260 40.53 7.53 -19.72
N LYS A 261 40.29 7.32 -21.02
CA LYS A 261 40.96 6.28 -21.80
C LYS A 261 42.48 6.44 -21.79
N THR A 262 42.98 7.65 -21.98
CA THR A 262 44.43 7.94 -21.99
C THR A 262 45.07 7.62 -20.63
N THR A 263 44.40 7.97 -19.54
CA THR A 263 44.85 7.64 -18.19
C THR A 263 44.86 6.14 -17.95
N LEU A 264 43.82 5.44 -18.39
CA LEU A 264 43.71 3.99 -18.27
C LEU A 264 44.78 3.25 -19.09
N GLU A 265 45.06 3.69 -20.32
CA GLU A 265 46.11 3.14 -21.19
C GLU A 265 47.52 3.34 -20.63
N ARG A 266 47.72 4.35 -19.76
CA ARG A 266 48.96 4.55 -19.02
C ARG A 266 49.08 3.60 -17.82
N VAL A 267 48.00 3.40 -17.06
CA VAL A 267 48.00 2.60 -15.82
C VAL A 267 47.98 1.09 -16.07
N SER A 268 47.16 0.64 -17.03
CA SER A 268 46.92 -0.79 -17.29
C SER A 268 48.20 -1.60 -17.62
N PRO A 269 49.08 -1.17 -18.55
CA PRO A 269 50.30 -1.92 -18.87
C PRO A 269 51.28 -2.03 -17.69
N GLU A 270 51.31 -1.04 -16.81
CA GLU A 270 52.17 -1.06 -15.63
C GLU A 270 51.69 -2.11 -14.63
N ILE A 271 50.39 -2.10 -14.30
CA ILE A 271 49.78 -3.06 -13.40
C ILE A 271 49.84 -4.48 -13.98
N GLY A 272 49.53 -4.67 -15.26
CA GLY A 272 49.59 -5.97 -15.91
C GLY A 272 50.98 -6.62 -15.83
N ARG A 273 52.05 -5.83 -16.02
CA ARG A 273 53.44 -6.31 -15.85
C ARG A 273 53.75 -6.69 -14.41
N GLN A 274 53.33 -5.88 -13.44
CA GLN A 274 53.56 -6.15 -12.02
C GLN A 274 52.82 -7.40 -11.53
N ILE A 275 51.59 -7.63 -12.01
CA ILE A 275 50.81 -8.85 -11.70
C ILE A 275 51.51 -10.08 -12.28
N ALA A 276 51.97 -10.02 -13.54
CA ALA A 276 52.65 -11.14 -14.19
C ALA A 276 54.00 -11.50 -13.52
N ALA A 277 54.71 -10.50 -12.98
CA ALA A 277 55.99 -10.70 -12.31
C ALA A 277 55.86 -11.29 -10.88
N THR A 278 54.71 -11.11 -10.24
CA THR A 278 54.51 -11.44 -8.83
C THR A 278 54.04 -12.88 -8.64
N LYS A 279 54.74 -13.66 -7.80
CA LYS A 279 54.40 -15.07 -7.54
C LYS A 279 53.38 -15.29 -6.41
N SER A 280 53.32 -14.39 -5.43
CA SER A 280 52.37 -14.50 -4.32
C SER A 280 50.97 -14.10 -4.75
N GLU A 281 49.97 -14.93 -4.43
CA GLU A 281 48.57 -14.69 -4.78
C GLU A 281 47.98 -13.48 -4.05
N SER A 282 48.24 -13.33 -2.75
CA SER A 282 47.81 -12.16 -1.97
C SER A 282 48.43 -10.86 -2.50
N ALA A 283 49.70 -10.91 -2.93
CA ALA A 283 50.36 -9.75 -3.53
C ALA A 283 49.80 -9.42 -4.92
N ARG A 284 49.46 -10.43 -5.75
CA ARG A 284 48.77 -10.20 -7.03
C ARG A 284 47.40 -9.54 -6.82
N HIS A 285 46.64 -9.95 -5.81
CA HIS A 285 45.36 -9.30 -5.45
C HIS A 285 45.55 -7.84 -4.99
N ALA A 286 46.51 -7.57 -4.10
CA ALA A 286 46.78 -6.21 -3.65
C ALA A 286 47.18 -5.26 -4.81
N LEU A 287 47.95 -5.77 -5.78
CA LEU A 287 48.31 -5.02 -6.99
C LEU A 287 47.11 -4.83 -7.95
N ALA A 288 46.32 -5.88 -8.15
CA ALA A 288 45.16 -5.88 -9.04
C ALA A 288 44.07 -4.89 -8.61
N TYR A 289 43.84 -4.75 -7.30
CA TYR A 289 42.74 -3.96 -6.75
C TYR A 289 43.22 -2.68 -6.08
N GLY A 290 44.10 -2.79 -5.08
CA GLY A 290 44.56 -1.65 -4.29
C GLY A 290 45.42 -0.69 -5.10
N ARG A 291 46.51 -1.19 -5.69
CA ARG A 291 47.46 -0.34 -6.43
C ARG A 291 46.84 0.26 -7.70
N PHE A 292 46.03 -0.52 -8.41
CA PHE A 292 45.28 -0.02 -9.57
C PHE A 292 44.33 1.12 -9.18
N GLN A 293 43.59 0.97 -8.07
CA GLN A 293 42.69 2.00 -7.56
C GLN A 293 43.46 3.28 -7.19
N GLU A 294 44.58 3.18 -6.48
CA GLU A 294 45.44 4.32 -6.16
C GLU A 294 45.88 5.07 -7.43
N MET A 295 46.43 4.35 -8.41
CA MET A 295 46.94 4.95 -9.65
C MET A 295 45.87 5.63 -10.51
N MET A 296 44.62 5.17 -10.44
CA MET A 296 43.49 5.82 -11.11
C MET A 296 43.01 7.07 -10.33
N LEU A 297 43.03 7.02 -9.00
CA LEU A 297 42.62 8.12 -8.12
C LEU A 297 43.69 9.23 -7.99
N ASP A 298 44.93 8.96 -8.39
CA ASP A 298 46.02 9.96 -8.43
C ASP A 298 45.70 11.17 -9.35
N SER A 299 44.73 11.03 -10.25
CA SER A 299 44.26 12.11 -11.12
C SER A 299 43.15 12.92 -10.42
N TYR A 300 43.55 13.94 -9.65
CA TYR A 300 42.69 14.68 -8.72
C TYR A 300 41.39 15.27 -9.31
N GLY A 301 41.35 15.67 -10.59
CA GLY A 301 40.14 16.22 -11.22
C GLY A 301 39.38 15.25 -12.15
N LEU A 302 40.06 14.27 -12.74
CA LEU A 302 39.48 13.37 -13.74
C LEU A 302 38.36 12.49 -13.17
N VAL A 303 38.61 11.83 -12.03
CA VAL A 303 37.63 10.92 -11.42
C VAL A 303 36.39 11.67 -10.90
N PRO A 304 36.50 12.80 -10.19
CA PRO A 304 35.33 13.61 -9.83
C PRO A 304 34.52 14.08 -11.04
N ASN A 305 35.16 14.47 -12.13
CA ASN A 305 34.48 14.86 -13.37
C ASN A 305 33.73 13.66 -14.01
N VAL A 306 34.30 12.44 -13.94
CA VAL A 306 33.60 11.20 -14.33
C VAL A 306 32.41 10.94 -13.41
N HIS A 307 32.56 11.08 -12.09
CA HIS A 307 31.45 10.92 -11.14
C HIS A 307 30.30 11.86 -11.47
N GLN A 308 30.57 13.14 -11.74
CA GLN A 308 29.53 14.11 -12.09
C GLN A 308 28.76 13.69 -13.34
N VAL A 309 29.45 13.28 -14.41
CA VAL A 309 28.82 12.84 -15.66
C VAL A 309 28.02 11.55 -15.46
N VAL A 310 28.57 10.58 -14.74
CA VAL A 310 27.87 9.32 -14.44
C VAL A 310 26.65 9.57 -13.55
N ARG A 311 26.73 10.44 -12.54
CA ARG A 311 25.61 10.82 -11.65
C ARG A 311 24.49 11.60 -12.34
N ARG A 312 24.83 12.31 -13.43
CA ARG A 312 23.84 12.98 -14.28
C ARG A 312 23.06 11.95 -15.12
N ALA A 313 23.71 10.89 -15.60
CA ALA A 313 23.02 9.81 -16.30
C ALA A 313 22.28 8.86 -15.34
N TYR A 314 22.94 8.46 -14.25
CA TYR A 314 22.53 7.37 -13.38
C TYR A 314 22.51 7.77 -11.90
N ASP A 315 21.59 7.21 -11.13
CA ASP A 315 21.56 7.37 -9.68
C ASP A 315 22.60 6.48 -8.96
N ALA A 316 22.61 6.49 -7.62
CA ALA A 316 23.53 5.67 -6.82
C ALA A 316 23.41 4.17 -7.06
N TYR A 317 22.23 3.73 -7.48
CA TYR A 317 21.85 2.34 -7.66
C TYR A 317 21.86 1.93 -9.14
N GLY A 318 22.42 2.77 -10.01
CA GLY A 318 22.56 2.50 -11.44
C GLY A 318 21.26 2.58 -12.23
N GLN A 319 20.22 3.22 -11.71
CA GLN A 319 18.98 3.52 -12.44
C GLN A 319 19.10 4.86 -13.17
N ARG A 320 18.30 5.03 -14.22
CA ARG A 320 18.21 6.30 -14.96
C ARG A 320 17.85 7.46 -14.04
N ASN A 321 18.60 8.55 -14.13
CA ASN A 321 18.28 9.78 -13.43
C ASN A 321 17.18 10.55 -14.19
N GLU A 322 15.97 10.58 -13.61
CA GLU A 322 14.80 11.22 -14.22
C GLU A 322 14.80 12.76 -14.18
N SER A 323 15.82 13.37 -13.60
CA SER A 323 16.02 14.83 -13.66
C SER A 323 16.83 15.28 -14.89
N CYS A 324 17.47 14.34 -15.58
CA CYS A 324 18.29 14.64 -16.75
C CYS A 324 17.44 14.69 -18.03
N THR A 325 17.35 15.86 -18.65
CA THR A 325 16.68 16.05 -19.95
C THR A 325 17.46 15.39 -21.10
N HIS A 326 18.79 15.41 -21.04
CA HIS A 326 19.70 14.83 -22.06
C HIS A 326 20.28 13.47 -21.69
N PHE A 327 19.46 12.59 -21.13
CA PHE A 327 19.90 11.28 -20.64
C PHE A 327 20.72 10.50 -21.68
N ASP A 328 20.27 10.44 -22.94
CA ASP A 328 20.93 9.63 -23.97
C ASP A 328 22.40 10.03 -24.20
N THR A 329 22.72 11.33 -24.21
CA THR A 329 24.08 11.82 -24.45
C THR A 329 25.02 11.51 -23.28
N TYR A 330 24.54 11.73 -22.04
CA TYR A 330 25.30 11.41 -20.84
C TYR A 330 25.44 9.90 -20.63
N ALA A 331 24.36 9.14 -20.83
CA ALA A 331 24.35 7.68 -20.71
C ALA A 331 25.27 7.03 -21.75
N ASN A 332 25.25 7.47 -23.01
CA ASN A 332 26.16 6.96 -24.04
C ASN A 332 27.63 7.17 -23.66
N THR A 333 27.98 8.37 -23.17
CA THR A 333 29.34 8.68 -22.73
C THR A 333 29.75 7.84 -21.51
N ALA A 334 28.89 7.79 -20.48
CA ALA A 334 29.12 6.98 -19.29
C ALA A 334 29.31 5.50 -19.63
N ASN A 335 28.46 4.95 -20.52
CA ASN A 335 28.54 3.56 -20.97
C ASN A 335 29.81 3.29 -21.78
N ASN A 336 30.27 4.21 -22.63
CA ASN A 336 31.53 4.07 -23.35
C ASN A 336 32.73 4.04 -22.41
N ILE A 337 32.75 4.90 -21.39
CA ILE A 337 33.81 4.95 -20.38
C ILE A 337 33.82 3.63 -19.58
N ILE A 338 32.65 3.18 -19.11
CA ILE A 338 32.49 1.92 -18.37
C ILE A 338 32.92 0.73 -19.23
N HIS A 339 32.51 0.69 -20.50
CA HIS A 339 32.88 -0.38 -21.43
C HIS A 339 34.40 -0.42 -21.65
N THR A 340 35.03 0.73 -21.86
CA THR A 340 36.49 0.85 -22.02
C THR A 340 37.22 0.40 -20.75
N HIS A 341 36.67 0.71 -19.58
CA HIS A 341 37.19 0.25 -18.30
C HIS A 341 37.15 -1.27 -18.18
N LEU A 342 35.96 -1.88 -18.33
CA LEU A 342 35.77 -3.32 -18.14
C LEU A 342 36.59 -4.16 -19.13
N THR A 343 36.65 -3.74 -20.40
CA THR A 343 37.46 -4.43 -21.42
C THR A 343 38.95 -4.35 -21.16
N THR A 344 39.44 -3.23 -20.62
CA THR A 344 40.86 -3.10 -20.25
C THR A 344 41.20 -3.92 -19.01
N ARG A 345 40.31 -3.89 -18.00
CA ARG A 345 40.43 -4.72 -16.80
C ARG A 345 40.47 -6.22 -17.12
N ASP A 346 39.64 -6.67 -18.06
CA ASP A 346 39.64 -8.07 -18.52
C ASP A 346 41.02 -8.51 -19.02
N ARG A 347 41.70 -7.65 -19.79
CA ARG A 347 43.05 -7.92 -20.28
C ARG A 347 44.07 -8.04 -19.14
N ASP A 348 44.04 -7.12 -18.18
CA ASP A 348 45.04 -7.05 -17.10
C ASP A 348 44.95 -8.25 -16.16
N LEU A 349 43.74 -8.78 -16.00
CA LEU A 349 43.41 -9.79 -15.02
C LEU A 349 43.20 -11.19 -15.60
N LYS A 350 43.28 -11.34 -16.91
CA LYS A 350 43.18 -12.63 -17.60
C LYS A 350 44.14 -13.68 -17.04
N ILE A 351 45.36 -13.29 -16.69
CA ILE A 351 46.39 -14.20 -16.14
C ILE A 351 45.93 -14.80 -14.80
N LEU A 352 45.30 -14.00 -13.95
CA LEU A 352 44.76 -14.46 -12.67
C LEU A 352 43.62 -15.46 -12.91
N THR A 353 42.67 -15.13 -13.78
CA THR A 353 41.52 -15.99 -14.07
C THR A 353 41.94 -17.33 -14.67
N GLN A 354 42.96 -17.33 -15.52
CA GLN A 354 43.47 -18.55 -16.13
C GLN A 354 44.16 -19.46 -15.10
N SER A 355 44.92 -18.87 -14.17
CA SER A 355 45.51 -19.57 -13.01
C SER A 355 44.42 -20.25 -12.16
N ASP A 356 43.33 -19.54 -11.87
CA ASP A 356 42.24 -20.04 -11.04
C ASP A 356 41.51 -21.22 -11.72
N ILE A 357 41.29 -21.13 -13.04
CA ILE A 357 40.67 -22.21 -13.84
C ILE A 357 41.58 -23.44 -13.88
N GLU A 358 42.90 -23.27 -14.00
CA GLU A 358 43.87 -24.37 -13.98
C GLU A 358 43.89 -25.06 -12.61
N GLU A 359 43.85 -24.29 -11.53
CA GLU A 359 43.77 -24.81 -10.16
C GLU A 359 42.46 -25.56 -9.92
N PHE A 360 41.32 -25.00 -10.34
CA PHE A 360 40.03 -25.68 -10.28
C PHE A 360 40.04 -27.03 -11.02
N ASN A 361 40.56 -27.07 -12.25
CA ASN A 361 40.66 -28.32 -13.02
C ASN A 361 41.58 -29.36 -12.36
N LYS A 362 42.59 -28.91 -11.60
CA LYS A 362 43.47 -29.77 -10.81
C LYS A 362 42.78 -30.28 -9.54
N GLU A 363 42.01 -29.43 -8.85
CA GLU A 363 41.22 -29.81 -7.69
C GLU A 363 40.12 -30.80 -8.04
N VAL A 364 39.42 -30.64 -9.17
CA VAL A 364 38.40 -31.59 -9.65
C VAL A 364 38.97 -33.00 -9.86
N LYS A 365 40.26 -33.12 -10.20
CA LYS A 365 40.95 -34.42 -10.39
C LYS A 365 41.44 -35.04 -9.07
N ASN A 366 41.74 -34.23 -8.06
CA ASN A 366 42.40 -34.67 -6.82
C ASN A 366 41.45 -34.73 -5.62
N LEU A 367 40.48 -33.82 -5.55
CA LEU A 367 39.44 -33.71 -4.54
C LEU A 367 38.08 -34.14 -5.14
N SER A 368 37.04 -34.23 -4.31
CA SER A 368 35.68 -34.40 -4.83
C SER A 368 35.26 -33.19 -5.66
N ALA A 369 34.49 -33.41 -6.72
CA ALA A 369 33.97 -32.34 -7.58
C ALA A 369 33.13 -31.31 -6.78
N GLU A 370 32.55 -31.72 -5.65
CA GLU A 370 31.83 -30.86 -4.72
C GLU A 370 32.75 -29.83 -4.03
N THR A 371 33.85 -30.28 -3.42
CA THR A 371 34.79 -29.40 -2.71
C THR A 371 35.49 -28.44 -3.67
N ALA A 372 35.88 -28.93 -4.86
CA ALA A 372 36.49 -28.10 -5.89
C ALA A 372 35.52 -27.00 -6.38
N SER A 373 34.24 -27.34 -6.58
CA SER A 373 33.21 -26.36 -6.99
C SER A 373 32.97 -25.30 -5.92
N ARG A 374 32.99 -25.69 -4.63
CA ARG A 374 32.82 -24.76 -3.51
C ARG A 374 33.97 -23.75 -3.41
N ASN A 375 35.21 -24.23 -3.46
CA ASN A 375 36.39 -23.37 -3.39
C ASN A 375 36.42 -22.39 -4.57
N PHE A 376 36.13 -22.89 -5.76
CA PHE A 376 36.09 -22.08 -6.98
C PHE A 376 35.04 -20.97 -6.89
N ILE A 377 33.81 -21.26 -6.45
CA ILE A 377 32.76 -20.24 -6.30
C ILE A 377 33.17 -19.18 -5.27
N LYS A 378 33.76 -19.59 -4.14
CA LYS A 378 34.19 -18.67 -3.09
C LYS A 378 35.28 -17.70 -3.57
N GLN A 379 36.35 -18.22 -4.18
CA GLN A 379 37.43 -17.39 -4.74
C GLN A 379 36.88 -16.42 -5.79
N TYR A 380 35.91 -16.87 -6.59
CA TYR A 380 35.29 -16.06 -7.61
C TYR A 380 34.42 -14.93 -7.05
N PHE A 381 33.65 -15.18 -5.99
CA PHE A 381 32.86 -14.14 -5.31
C PHE A 381 33.72 -13.08 -4.61
N GLU A 382 34.82 -13.49 -3.98
CA GLU A 382 35.80 -12.54 -3.41
C GLU A 382 36.34 -11.60 -4.48
N ARG A 383 36.64 -12.15 -5.66
CA ARG A 383 37.14 -11.38 -6.79
C ARG A 383 36.12 -10.42 -7.39
N MET A 384 34.89 -10.89 -7.58
CA MET A 384 33.78 -10.05 -8.04
C MET A 384 33.51 -8.89 -7.09
N TYR A 385 33.51 -9.16 -5.78
CA TYR A 385 33.30 -8.13 -4.77
C TYR A 385 34.41 -7.05 -4.81
N ASN A 386 35.66 -7.47 -4.99
CA ASN A 386 36.78 -6.53 -5.09
C ASN A 386 36.72 -5.70 -6.39
N GLU A 387 36.33 -6.29 -7.53
CA GLU A 387 36.11 -5.53 -8.77
C GLU A 387 34.94 -4.54 -8.62
N GLU A 388 33.83 -4.97 -8.01
CA GLU A 388 32.70 -4.08 -7.76
C GLU A 388 33.09 -2.93 -6.82
N SER A 389 33.94 -3.17 -5.82
CA SER A 389 34.45 -2.11 -4.95
C SER A 389 35.29 -1.08 -5.71
N VAL A 390 36.16 -1.53 -6.63
CA VAL A 390 36.94 -0.62 -7.49
C VAL A 390 36.01 0.14 -8.44
N PHE A 391 35.04 -0.55 -9.03
CA PHE A 391 34.04 0.05 -9.91
C PHE A 391 33.25 1.16 -9.22
N MET A 392 32.72 0.89 -8.02
CA MET A 392 31.95 1.87 -7.24
C MET A 392 32.78 3.09 -6.87
N LYS A 393 34.07 2.91 -6.55
CA LYS A 393 34.95 4.06 -6.25
C LYS A 393 35.29 4.91 -7.48
N LEU A 394 35.36 4.29 -8.67
CA LEU A 394 35.71 4.99 -9.91
C LEU A 394 34.51 5.65 -10.60
N PHE A 395 33.31 5.10 -10.45
CA PHE A 395 32.10 5.58 -11.14
C PHE A 395 31.02 6.10 -10.20
N ASP A 396 31.16 5.89 -8.89
CA ASP A 396 30.19 6.30 -7.87
C ASP A 396 28.76 5.77 -8.11
N VAL A 397 28.68 4.58 -8.72
CA VAL A 397 27.43 3.89 -9.05
C VAL A 397 27.53 2.40 -8.75
N GLU A 398 26.46 1.87 -8.19
CA GLU A 398 26.27 0.44 -7.91
C GLU A 398 25.53 -0.24 -9.08
N PRO A 399 26.08 -1.28 -9.72
CA PRO A 399 25.40 -2.02 -10.79
C PRO A 399 24.36 -3.00 -10.21
N VAL A 400 23.24 -2.46 -9.70
CA VAL A 400 22.17 -3.27 -9.10
C VAL A 400 21.38 -4.03 -10.17
N TRP A 401 21.18 -5.33 -9.93
CA TRP A 401 20.40 -6.19 -10.82
C TRP A 401 18.97 -5.65 -10.99
N THR A 402 18.66 -5.24 -12.22
CA THR A 402 17.34 -4.68 -12.57
C THR A 402 16.99 -5.04 -14.00
N GLN A 403 15.69 -5.22 -14.28
CA GLN A 403 15.18 -5.49 -15.64
C GLN A 403 14.94 -4.21 -16.46
N ALA A 404 15.17 -3.03 -15.89
CA ALA A 404 14.98 -1.75 -16.55
C ALA A 404 16.02 -1.58 -17.67
N ALA A 405 15.55 -1.35 -18.90
CA ALA A 405 16.39 -1.20 -20.09
C ALA A 405 17.41 -0.04 -19.96
N ASP A 406 17.03 1.02 -19.26
CA ASP A 406 17.82 2.25 -19.08
C ASP A 406 18.75 2.20 -17.85
N SER A 407 19.07 1.02 -17.32
CA SER A 407 19.96 0.86 -16.15
C SER A 407 21.42 0.59 -16.55
N VAL A 408 22.36 1.00 -15.71
CA VAL A 408 23.79 0.66 -15.85
C VAL A 408 23.98 -0.85 -15.94
N PHE A 409 23.20 -1.61 -15.16
CA PHE A 409 23.24 -3.06 -15.18
C PHE A 409 22.96 -3.64 -16.58
N GLN A 410 21.92 -3.15 -17.28
CA GLN A 410 21.64 -3.59 -18.65
C GLN A 410 22.70 -3.11 -19.65
N ALA A 411 23.31 -1.95 -19.42
CA ALA A 411 24.41 -1.47 -20.26
C ALA A 411 25.69 -2.32 -20.14
N ILE A 412 26.01 -2.82 -18.94
CA ILE A 412 27.18 -3.67 -18.71
C ILE A 412 26.93 -5.14 -19.04
N LYS A 413 25.70 -5.63 -18.92
CA LYS A 413 25.32 -7.03 -19.16
C LYS A 413 25.80 -7.63 -20.50
N PRO A 414 25.70 -6.94 -21.65
CA PRO A 414 26.13 -7.50 -22.94
C PRO A 414 27.65 -7.60 -23.10
N ILE A 415 28.43 -7.01 -22.18
CA ILE A 415 29.89 -7.00 -22.27
C ILE A 415 30.40 -8.40 -21.89
N ASN A 416 30.86 -9.14 -22.90
CA ASN A 416 31.45 -10.46 -22.69
C ASN A 416 32.92 -10.32 -22.36
N THR A 417 33.27 -10.62 -21.11
CA THR A 417 34.64 -10.64 -20.59
C THR A 417 34.98 -12.05 -20.10
N THR A 418 36.28 -12.34 -19.97
CA THR A 418 36.75 -13.62 -19.41
C THR A 418 36.56 -13.68 -17.88
N ILE A 419 36.48 -12.53 -17.23
CA ILE A 419 36.20 -12.34 -15.81
C ILE A 419 34.70 -12.11 -15.64
N ALA A 420 34.07 -12.61 -14.58
CA ALA A 420 32.72 -12.13 -14.29
C ALA A 420 32.78 -10.77 -13.63
N HIS A 421 31.84 -9.94 -14.06
CA HIS A 421 31.44 -8.73 -13.35
C HIS A 421 29.98 -8.89 -12.93
N PRO A 422 29.45 -8.02 -12.05
CA PRO A 422 28.06 -8.10 -11.59
C PRO A 422 27.03 -8.23 -12.71
N GLY A 423 27.32 -7.70 -13.90
CA GLY A 423 26.46 -7.80 -15.09
C GLY A 423 26.54 -9.10 -15.90
N ASN A 424 27.61 -9.89 -15.78
CA ASN A 424 27.83 -11.09 -16.59
C ASN A 424 28.51 -12.21 -15.79
N LEU A 425 27.73 -13.21 -15.38
CA LEU A 425 28.20 -14.40 -14.65
C LEU A 425 28.55 -15.59 -15.58
N SER A 426 28.42 -15.42 -16.90
CA SER A 426 28.58 -16.51 -17.88
C SER A 426 29.92 -17.26 -17.79
N PRO A 427 31.08 -16.60 -17.55
CA PRO A 427 32.36 -17.30 -17.47
C PRO A 427 32.45 -18.28 -16.29
N LEU A 428 31.87 -17.94 -15.13
CA LEU A 428 31.78 -18.85 -13.97
C LEU A 428 30.92 -20.06 -14.30
N VAL A 429 29.73 -19.79 -14.85
CA VAL A 429 28.73 -20.80 -15.16
C VAL A 429 29.26 -21.80 -16.16
N THR A 430 29.91 -21.32 -17.21
CA THR A 430 30.43 -22.19 -18.29
C THR A 430 31.44 -23.19 -17.73
N ASN A 431 32.34 -22.75 -16.84
CA ASN A 431 33.34 -23.61 -16.21
C ASN A 431 32.74 -24.57 -15.17
N LEU A 432 31.73 -24.15 -14.41
CA LEU A 432 31.01 -25.05 -13.49
C LEU A 432 30.16 -26.08 -14.24
N GLN A 433 29.48 -25.66 -15.30
CA GLN A 433 28.56 -26.49 -16.08
C GLN A 433 29.27 -27.65 -16.77
N THR A 434 30.49 -27.45 -17.30
CA THR A 434 31.27 -28.53 -17.92
C THR A 434 31.58 -29.66 -16.94
N VAL A 435 31.83 -29.33 -15.67
CA VAL A 435 32.07 -30.32 -14.60
C VAL A 435 30.77 -30.93 -14.13
N LEU A 436 29.77 -30.12 -13.79
CA LEU A 436 28.49 -30.56 -13.20
C LEU A 436 27.61 -31.37 -14.16
N GLN A 437 27.70 -31.16 -15.48
CA GLN A 437 26.97 -31.97 -16.47
C GLN A 437 27.43 -33.42 -16.54
N THR A 438 28.69 -33.68 -16.20
CA THR A 438 29.27 -35.04 -16.21
C THR A 438 29.23 -35.72 -14.85
N ALA A 439 28.90 -34.97 -13.80
CA ALA A 439 28.87 -35.44 -12.42
C ALA A 439 27.58 -36.24 -12.09
N PRO A 440 27.61 -37.11 -11.07
CA PRO A 440 26.41 -37.76 -10.54
C PRO A 440 25.38 -36.72 -10.05
N LEU A 441 24.08 -37.04 -10.19
CA LEU A 441 22.99 -36.16 -9.74
C LEU A 441 23.14 -35.72 -8.28
N GLU A 442 23.62 -36.60 -7.41
CA GLU A 442 23.85 -36.32 -5.99
C GLU A 442 24.89 -35.21 -5.77
N THR A 443 25.98 -35.20 -6.54
CA THR A 443 26.99 -34.15 -6.47
C THR A 443 26.45 -32.80 -6.92
N THR A 444 25.66 -32.77 -7.99
CA THR A 444 25.01 -31.54 -8.46
C THR A 444 24.01 -31.01 -7.42
N CYS A 445 23.25 -31.90 -6.78
CA CYS A 445 22.30 -31.53 -5.73
C CYS A 445 23.00 -30.98 -4.48
N ASN A 446 24.13 -31.57 -4.08
CA ASN A 446 24.90 -31.11 -2.93
C ASN A 446 25.49 -29.72 -3.15
N VAL A 447 26.04 -29.45 -4.34
CA VAL A 447 26.59 -28.12 -4.68
C VAL A 447 25.50 -27.05 -4.67
N VAL A 448 24.33 -27.33 -5.25
CA VAL A 448 23.21 -26.37 -5.29
C VAL A 448 22.56 -26.21 -3.92
N GLY A 449 22.37 -27.31 -3.16
CA GLY A 449 21.86 -27.30 -1.79
C GLY A 449 22.80 -26.58 -0.82
N LEU A 450 24.11 -26.68 -1.02
CA LEU A 450 25.11 -25.91 -0.27
C LEU A 450 24.97 -24.42 -0.54
N LEU A 451 24.88 -23.98 -1.80
CA LEU A 451 24.67 -22.56 -2.11
C LEU A 451 23.34 -22.02 -1.58
N ALA A 452 22.29 -22.84 -1.65
CA ALA A 452 20.99 -22.50 -1.09
C ALA A 452 21.06 -22.38 0.44
N SER A 453 21.73 -23.29 1.14
CA SER A 453 21.83 -23.26 2.61
C SER A 453 22.82 -22.20 3.12
N GLU A 454 23.96 -22.01 2.47
CA GLU A 454 25.03 -21.09 2.89
C GLU A 454 24.62 -19.61 2.75
N TYR A 455 23.76 -19.28 1.76
CA TYR A 455 23.37 -17.89 1.49
C TYR A 455 21.86 -17.58 1.72
N PHE A 456 20.99 -18.60 1.88
CA PHE A 456 19.56 -18.41 2.18
C PHE A 456 19.09 -19.06 3.51
N GLY A 457 19.97 -19.75 4.25
CA GLY A 457 19.65 -20.34 5.55
C GLY A 457 19.22 -19.27 6.58
N ALA A 458 18.12 -19.56 7.27
CA ALA A 458 17.53 -18.71 8.31
C ALA A 458 18.43 -18.60 9.56
N ASP A 459 18.34 -17.45 10.24
CA ASP A 459 19.05 -17.02 11.45
C ASP A 459 20.45 -16.41 11.26
N LEU A 460 20.52 -15.24 10.61
CA LEU A 460 21.72 -14.41 10.63
C LEU A 460 21.40 -13.02 11.19
N ASP A 461 21.80 -12.83 12.45
CA ASP A 461 21.71 -11.62 13.26
C ASP A 461 22.37 -10.40 12.59
N ASP A 462 21.68 -9.25 12.71
CA ASP A 462 22.06 -7.83 12.81
C ASP A 462 23.41 -7.23 12.36
N MET A 463 24.37 -7.96 11.79
CA MET A 463 25.65 -7.39 11.28
C MET A 463 26.13 -8.13 10.02
N GLU A 464 25.33 -8.14 8.95
CA GLU A 464 25.83 -8.63 7.65
C GLU A 464 26.95 -7.69 7.14
N SER A 465 28.17 -8.23 7.02
CA SER A 465 29.26 -7.56 6.31
C SER A 465 28.81 -7.22 4.88
N PRO A 466 29.16 -6.05 4.31
CA PRO A 466 28.82 -5.69 2.92
C PRO A 466 29.20 -6.76 1.90
N TYR A 467 30.23 -7.55 2.19
CA TYR A 467 30.63 -8.72 1.40
C TYR A 467 29.55 -9.80 1.34
N PHE A 468 28.92 -10.14 2.46
CA PHE A 468 27.94 -11.22 2.54
C PHE A 468 26.64 -10.86 1.82
N ILE A 469 26.19 -9.60 1.95
CA ILE A 469 25.06 -9.04 1.20
C ILE A 469 25.26 -9.20 -0.30
N LYS A 470 26.47 -8.87 -0.78
CA LYS A 470 26.83 -9.01 -2.19
C LYS A 470 26.93 -10.45 -2.65
N CYS A 471 27.52 -11.34 -1.85
CA CYS A 471 27.54 -12.77 -2.16
C CYS A 471 26.13 -13.37 -2.28
N LYS A 472 25.19 -12.93 -1.44
CA LYS A 472 23.77 -13.34 -1.53
C LYS A 472 23.15 -12.87 -2.84
N GLN A 473 23.43 -11.64 -3.28
CA GLN A 473 22.99 -11.13 -4.58
C GLN A 473 23.57 -11.97 -5.73
N TYR A 474 24.88 -12.23 -5.75
CA TYR A 474 25.51 -13.06 -6.80
C TYR A 474 24.97 -14.50 -6.80
N THR A 475 24.78 -15.08 -5.61
CA THR A 475 24.26 -16.45 -5.46
C THR A 475 22.83 -16.54 -5.98
N SER A 476 21.97 -15.56 -5.67
CA SER A 476 20.60 -15.54 -6.19
C SER A 476 20.55 -15.48 -7.71
N GLN A 477 21.43 -14.70 -8.35
CA GLN A 477 21.53 -14.64 -9.80
C GLN A 477 22.07 -15.94 -10.41
N LEU A 478 23.16 -16.49 -9.83
CA LEU A 478 23.79 -17.72 -10.28
C LEU A 478 22.82 -18.91 -10.21
N LEU A 479 22.07 -19.02 -9.10
CA LEU A 479 21.04 -20.03 -8.92
C LEU A 479 19.89 -19.83 -9.90
N ALA A 480 19.28 -18.64 -9.94
CA ALA A 480 18.07 -18.39 -10.72
C ALA A 480 18.26 -18.53 -12.22
N HIS A 481 19.36 -17.99 -12.77
CA HIS A 481 19.56 -17.92 -14.22
C HIS A 481 20.26 -19.14 -14.80
N HIS A 482 21.03 -19.90 -14.00
CA HIS A 482 21.95 -20.91 -14.53
C HIS A 482 21.89 -22.26 -13.81
N LEU A 483 22.13 -22.32 -12.49
CA LEU A 483 22.24 -23.61 -11.79
C LEU A 483 20.89 -24.32 -11.61
N TRP A 484 19.80 -23.59 -11.37
CA TRP A 484 18.47 -24.18 -11.27
C TRP A 484 17.98 -24.78 -12.60
N PRO A 485 18.04 -24.07 -13.75
CA PRO A 485 17.74 -24.67 -15.05
C PRO A 485 18.62 -25.89 -15.35
N LEU A 486 19.91 -25.83 -15.06
CA LEU A 486 20.83 -26.96 -15.23
C LEU A 486 20.36 -28.17 -14.41
N THR A 487 20.06 -27.96 -13.13
CA THR A 487 19.61 -29.02 -12.22
C THR A 487 18.31 -29.64 -12.69
N ASP A 488 17.35 -28.83 -13.16
CA ASP A 488 16.10 -29.34 -13.73
C ASP A 488 16.36 -30.27 -14.92
N THR A 489 17.26 -29.90 -15.84
CA THR A 489 17.61 -30.75 -16.98
C THR A 489 18.26 -32.08 -16.57
N VAL A 490 19.11 -32.07 -15.53
CA VAL A 490 19.75 -33.28 -15.01
C VAL A 490 18.71 -34.19 -14.33
N PHE A 491 17.78 -33.63 -13.54
CA PHE A 491 16.68 -34.39 -12.96
C PHE A 491 15.77 -34.98 -14.05
N GLU A 492 15.43 -34.22 -15.09
CA GLU A 492 14.60 -34.72 -16.18
C GLU A 492 15.24 -35.89 -16.94
N ALA A 493 16.56 -35.84 -17.15
CA ALA A 493 17.33 -36.92 -17.76
C ALA A 493 17.32 -38.16 -16.85
N GLU A 494 17.50 -37.99 -15.54
CA GLU A 494 17.51 -39.09 -14.57
C GLU A 494 16.13 -39.73 -14.40
N VAL A 495 15.04 -38.95 -14.42
CA VAL A 495 13.65 -39.46 -14.41
C VAL A 495 13.39 -40.32 -15.64
N THR A 496 13.80 -39.85 -16.82
CA THR A 496 13.62 -40.59 -18.07
C THR A 496 14.38 -41.92 -18.04
N LYS A 497 15.58 -41.93 -17.44
CA LYS A 497 16.45 -43.12 -17.32
C LYS A 497 15.93 -44.12 -16.28
N SER A 498 15.57 -43.64 -15.09
CA SER A 498 15.32 -44.46 -13.91
C SER A 498 13.84 -44.80 -13.67
N ILE A 499 12.91 -44.06 -14.27
CA ILE A 499 11.45 -44.30 -14.14
C ILE A 499 10.85 -44.68 -15.51
N THR A 500 10.95 -43.81 -16.52
CA THR A 500 10.23 -44.01 -17.80
C THR A 500 10.71 -45.23 -18.58
N LYS A 501 12.03 -45.41 -18.69
CA LYS A 501 12.68 -46.48 -19.47
C LYS A 501 13.03 -47.73 -18.67
N ALA A 502 12.74 -47.76 -17.36
CA ALA A 502 13.07 -48.90 -16.51
C ALA A 502 12.18 -50.13 -16.84
N PRO A 503 12.75 -51.35 -16.97
CA PRO A 503 11.97 -52.55 -17.26
C PRO A 503 11.15 -52.98 -16.03
N VAL A 504 9.84 -53.20 -16.22
CA VAL A 504 8.98 -53.83 -15.21
C VAL A 504 9.31 -55.32 -15.17
N GLN A 505 9.89 -55.80 -14.08
CA GLN A 505 10.30 -57.21 -13.90
C GLN A 505 9.17 -58.01 -13.21
N ASP A 506 8.92 -59.25 -13.64
CA ASP A 506 7.77 -60.03 -13.14
C ASP A 506 7.88 -60.41 -11.64
N ALA A 507 9.09 -60.37 -11.08
CA ALA A 507 9.33 -60.59 -9.65
C ALA A 507 8.85 -59.42 -8.76
N SER A 508 8.73 -58.19 -9.29
CA SER A 508 8.31 -57.01 -8.54
C SER A 508 6.78 -56.80 -8.49
N LEU A 509 6.02 -57.70 -9.11
CA LEU A 509 4.55 -57.65 -9.20
C LEU A 509 3.84 -58.37 -8.03
N LYS A 510 4.57 -59.01 -7.12
CA LYS A 510 3.99 -59.65 -5.93
C LYS A 510 3.96 -58.68 -4.75
N ILE A 511 2.81 -58.57 -4.08
CA ILE A 511 2.67 -57.86 -2.80
C ILE A 511 3.39 -58.69 -1.73
N GLY A 512 4.57 -58.24 -1.26
CA GLY A 512 5.29 -58.88 -0.14
C GLY A 512 4.72 -58.50 1.23
N PRO A 513 5.17 -59.10 2.34
CA PRO A 513 4.87 -58.62 3.70
C PRO A 513 5.65 -57.33 4.02
N VAL A 514 5.10 -56.46 4.88
CA VAL A 514 5.78 -55.25 5.36
C VAL A 514 6.95 -55.64 6.26
N VAL A 515 8.17 -55.22 5.94
CA VAL A 515 9.38 -55.52 6.73
C VAL A 515 9.84 -54.26 7.45
N GLY A 516 9.91 -54.29 8.78
CA GLY A 516 10.56 -53.24 9.59
C GLY A 516 9.70 -52.02 9.95
N GLY A 517 8.38 -52.08 9.87
CA GLY A 517 7.49 -51.04 10.42
C GLY A 517 7.33 -49.76 9.59
N VAL A 518 8.09 -49.59 8.49
CA VAL A 518 7.98 -48.43 7.58
C VAL A 518 7.08 -48.78 6.39
N ALA A 519 6.02 -47.99 6.14
CA ALA A 519 5.05 -48.24 5.06
C ALA A 519 5.68 -48.28 3.66
N SER A 520 6.77 -47.53 3.43
CA SER A 520 7.51 -47.48 2.17
C SER A 520 8.34 -48.75 1.87
N SER A 521 8.58 -49.62 2.86
CA SER A 521 9.37 -50.87 2.71
C SER A 521 8.78 -51.86 1.70
N ASN A 522 7.47 -51.77 1.44
CA ASN A 522 6.69 -52.67 0.60
C ASN A 522 6.16 -51.99 -0.69
N ALA A 523 6.69 -50.80 -1.01
CA ALA A 523 6.38 -50.09 -2.25
C ALA A 523 7.08 -50.73 -3.45
N HIS A 524 6.47 -50.64 -4.64
CA HIS A 524 7.09 -51.07 -5.88
C HIS A 524 8.47 -50.41 -6.06
N PRO A 525 9.53 -51.12 -6.51
CA PRO A 525 10.89 -50.58 -6.60
C PRO A 525 11.01 -49.25 -7.36
N LEU A 526 10.18 -49.05 -8.39
CA LEU A 526 10.14 -47.81 -9.18
C LEU A 526 9.45 -46.65 -8.44
N VAL A 527 8.51 -46.94 -7.52
CA VAL A 527 7.90 -45.94 -6.63
C VAL A 527 8.90 -45.51 -5.56
N LYS A 528 9.69 -46.44 -5.01
CA LYS A 528 10.81 -46.11 -4.09
C LYS A 528 11.83 -45.18 -4.74
N GLN A 529 12.16 -45.41 -6.01
CA GLN A 529 13.07 -44.55 -6.75
C GLN A 529 12.47 -43.15 -7.01
N ALA A 530 11.16 -43.08 -7.31
CA ALA A 530 10.46 -41.80 -7.44
C ALA A 530 10.47 -41.01 -6.13
N ILE A 531 10.22 -41.66 -4.99
CA ILE A 531 10.29 -41.04 -3.65
C ILE A 531 11.71 -40.53 -3.35
N LYS A 532 12.74 -41.32 -3.67
CA LYS A 532 14.15 -40.89 -3.51
C LYS A 532 14.46 -39.63 -4.33
N LEU A 533 14.01 -39.57 -5.58
CA LEU A 533 14.22 -38.41 -6.45
C LEU A 533 13.46 -37.17 -5.94
N LEU A 534 12.25 -37.34 -5.40
CA LEU A 534 11.49 -36.26 -4.78
C LEU A 534 12.20 -35.69 -3.55
N GLY A 535 12.70 -36.56 -2.66
CA GLY A 535 13.47 -36.13 -1.49
C GLY A 535 14.79 -35.43 -1.84
N MET A 536 15.49 -35.89 -2.88
CA MET A 536 16.70 -35.22 -3.39
C MET A 536 16.38 -33.84 -3.97
N TYR A 537 15.26 -33.71 -4.68
CA TYR A 537 14.83 -32.43 -5.28
C TYR A 537 14.47 -31.40 -4.20
N GLU A 538 13.80 -31.83 -3.12
CA GLU A 538 13.46 -30.97 -1.99
C GLU A 538 14.70 -30.44 -1.26
N HIS A 539 15.68 -31.31 -0.98
CA HIS A 539 16.91 -30.90 -0.29
C HIS A 539 17.76 -29.91 -1.10
N CYS A 540 17.72 -30.03 -2.42
CA CYS A 540 18.49 -29.19 -3.34
C CYS A 540 17.86 -27.82 -3.62
N MET A 541 16.53 -27.69 -3.53
CA MET A 541 15.79 -26.53 -4.00
C MET A 541 15.17 -25.74 -2.85
N PRO A 542 15.13 -24.39 -2.90
CA PRO A 542 14.41 -23.61 -1.90
C PRO A 542 12.93 -24.00 -1.85
N LYS A 543 12.36 -24.01 -0.63
CA LYS A 543 10.95 -24.39 -0.37
C LYS A 543 9.95 -23.59 -1.22
N GLU A 544 10.29 -22.38 -1.61
CA GLU A 544 9.47 -21.48 -2.44
C GLU A 544 9.37 -21.93 -3.91
N ARG A 545 10.37 -22.67 -4.40
CA ARG A 545 10.42 -23.21 -5.77
C ARG A 545 9.90 -24.65 -5.83
N SER A 546 10.12 -25.45 -4.78
CA SER A 546 9.54 -26.80 -4.68
C SER A 546 8.01 -26.76 -4.49
N SER A 547 7.48 -25.73 -3.83
CA SER A 547 6.04 -25.57 -3.56
C SER A 547 5.23 -24.98 -4.72
N LYS A 548 5.85 -24.27 -5.67
CA LYS A 548 5.16 -23.63 -6.80
C LYS A 548 5.48 -24.31 -8.12
N ASN A 549 4.52 -25.06 -8.65
CA ASN A 549 4.47 -25.49 -10.06
C ASN A 549 5.80 -26.03 -10.65
N SER A 550 6.57 -26.84 -9.93
CA SER A 550 7.79 -27.43 -10.49
C SER A 550 7.46 -28.48 -11.57
N SER A 551 7.81 -28.18 -12.82
CA SER A 551 7.69 -29.09 -13.97
C SER A 551 8.34 -30.46 -13.71
N VAL A 552 9.46 -30.46 -12.98
CA VAL A 552 10.22 -31.67 -12.64
C VAL A 552 9.44 -32.55 -11.68
N VAL A 553 8.88 -31.98 -10.63
CA VAL A 553 8.10 -32.73 -9.63
C VAL A 553 6.85 -33.35 -10.26
N PHE A 554 6.14 -32.60 -11.12
CA PHE A 554 5.01 -33.13 -11.87
C PHE A 554 5.43 -34.26 -12.81
N LYS A 555 6.57 -34.10 -13.50
CA LYS A 555 7.10 -35.14 -14.38
C LYS A 555 7.43 -36.41 -13.60
N ILE A 556 8.03 -36.31 -12.41
CA ILE A 556 8.31 -37.46 -11.54
C ILE A 556 7.02 -38.21 -11.18
N VAL A 557 6.00 -37.49 -10.69
CA VAL A 557 4.72 -38.08 -10.26
C VAL A 557 3.96 -38.69 -11.45
N ARG A 558 3.87 -37.96 -12.56
CA ARG A 558 3.20 -38.43 -13.79
C ARG A 558 3.84 -39.70 -14.34
N GLU A 559 5.16 -39.74 -14.45
CA GLU A 559 5.88 -40.91 -14.95
C GLU A 559 5.75 -42.10 -13.98
N ALA A 560 5.72 -41.86 -12.66
CA ALA A 560 5.44 -42.90 -11.68
C ALA A 560 4.03 -43.51 -11.85
N ILE A 561 3.00 -42.68 -12.08
CA ILE A 561 1.62 -43.15 -12.33
C ILE A 561 1.55 -43.99 -13.62
N GLN A 562 2.19 -43.53 -14.70
CA GLN A 562 2.21 -44.27 -15.96
C GLN A 562 2.92 -45.62 -15.85
N VAL A 563 3.94 -45.72 -15.00
CA VAL A 563 4.62 -46.98 -14.71
C VAL A 563 3.72 -47.91 -13.89
N LEU A 564 2.96 -47.38 -12.92
CA LEU A 564 2.00 -48.17 -12.13
C LEU A 564 0.87 -48.74 -13.01
N GLN A 565 0.32 -47.94 -13.94
CA GLN A 565 -0.68 -48.41 -14.90
C GLN A 565 -0.13 -49.49 -15.85
N ARG A 566 1.14 -49.35 -16.28
CA ARG A 566 1.84 -50.38 -17.06
C ARG A 566 2.03 -51.68 -16.26
N ALA A 567 2.34 -51.58 -14.96
CA ALA A 567 2.45 -52.72 -14.07
C ALA A 567 1.09 -53.40 -13.84
N GLU A 568 0.03 -52.64 -13.61
CA GLU A 568 -1.35 -53.14 -13.46
C GLU A 568 -1.82 -53.89 -14.72
N ALA A 569 -1.60 -53.34 -15.92
CA ALA A 569 -1.93 -54.01 -17.17
C ALA A 569 -1.18 -55.34 -17.36
N ARG A 570 0.05 -55.44 -16.84
CA ARG A 570 0.81 -56.71 -16.79
C ARG A 570 0.26 -57.68 -15.75
N ILE A 571 -0.20 -57.22 -14.59
CA ILE A 571 -0.85 -58.08 -13.58
C ILE A 571 -2.21 -58.58 -14.09
N LYS A 572 -2.94 -57.78 -14.89
CA LYS A 572 -4.20 -58.22 -15.52
C LYS A 572 -4.00 -59.27 -16.61
N SER A 573 -2.85 -59.26 -17.30
CA SER A 573 -2.53 -60.20 -18.39
C SER A 573 -1.76 -61.44 -17.91
N SER A 574 -0.96 -61.31 -16.84
CA SER A 574 -0.33 -62.43 -16.15
C SER A 574 -1.32 -63.03 -15.15
N LYS A 575 -1.52 -64.35 -15.09
CA LYS A 575 -2.32 -65.00 -14.03
C LYS A 575 -1.58 -64.95 -12.67
N ALA A 576 -1.27 -63.75 -12.19
CA ALA A 576 -0.58 -63.54 -10.92
C ALA A 576 -1.57 -63.73 -9.76
N ASP A 577 -1.09 -64.28 -8.64
CA ASP A 577 -1.85 -64.45 -7.38
C ASP A 577 -2.18 -63.11 -6.68
N THR A 578 -1.90 -61.97 -7.31
CA THR A 578 -2.06 -60.62 -6.75
C THR A 578 -3.21 -59.91 -7.44
N ASP A 579 -4.12 -59.33 -6.65
CA ASP A 579 -5.23 -58.55 -7.18
C ASP A 579 -4.71 -57.20 -7.77
N PRO A 580 -5.00 -56.89 -9.05
CA PRO A 580 -4.51 -55.68 -9.72
C PRO A 580 -5.01 -54.38 -9.08
N ASP A 581 -6.28 -54.37 -8.64
CA ASP A 581 -6.91 -53.19 -8.08
C ASP A 581 -6.35 -52.93 -6.66
N LEU A 582 -6.12 -53.99 -5.88
CA LEU A 582 -5.44 -53.92 -4.58
C LEU A 582 -3.98 -53.43 -4.70
N PHE A 583 -3.26 -53.87 -5.73
CA PHE A 583 -1.90 -53.40 -6.01
C PHE A 583 -1.87 -51.91 -6.33
N MET A 584 -2.84 -51.41 -7.10
CA MET A 584 -2.95 -50.00 -7.44
C MET A 584 -3.29 -49.15 -6.21
N VAL A 585 -4.34 -49.53 -5.45
CA VAL A 585 -4.74 -48.83 -4.21
C VAL A 585 -3.56 -48.67 -3.26
N LYS A 586 -2.77 -49.74 -3.06
CA LYS A 586 -1.61 -49.72 -2.18
C LYS A 586 -0.50 -48.76 -2.64
N ASN A 587 -0.08 -48.84 -3.91
CA ASN A 587 1.04 -48.02 -4.40
C ASN A 587 0.67 -46.55 -4.60
N LEU A 588 -0.58 -46.24 -4.97
CA LEU A 588 -1.08 -44.87 -5.05
C LEU A 588 -1.20 -44.23 -3.67
N LEU A 589 -1.64 -44.98 -2.65
CA LEU A 589 -1.67 -44.49 -1.27
C LEU A 589 -0.28 -44.17 -0.73
N ILE A 590 0.73 -45.01 -1.01
CA ILE A 590 2.11 -44.74 -0.59
C ILE A 590 2.64 -43.47 -1.27
N LEU A 591 2.44 -43.33 -2.59
CA LEU A 591 2.87 -42.15 -3.33
C LEU A 591 2.19 -40.88 -2.79
N LYS A 592 0.89 -40.93 -2.49
CA LYS A 592 0.13 -39.80 -1.91
C LYS A 592 0.60 -39.45 -0.51
N ASN A 593 0.81 -40.44 0.35
CA ASN A 593 1.30 -40.22 1.72
C ASN A 593 2.68 -39.56 1.74
N GLU A 594 3.57 -39.96 0.83
CA GLU A 594 4.89 -39.36 0.71
C GLU A 594 4.81 -37.92 0.16
N LEU A 595 3.97 -37.65 -0.85
CA LEU A 595 3.74 -36.28 -1.36
C LEU A 595 3.21 -35.33 -0.28
N VAL A 596 2.33 -35.82 0.60
CA VAL A 596 1.82 -35.08 1.76
C VAL A 596 2.92 -34.86 2.80
N SER A 597 3.72 -35.90 3.08
CA SER A 597 4.81 -35.80 4.05
C SER A 597 5.96 -34.89 3.60
N LEU A 598 6.16 -34.76 2.28
CA LEU A 598 7.18 -33.92 1.66
C LEU A 598 6.69 -32.47 1.41
N GLU A 599 5.49 -32.11 1.88
CA GLU A 599 4.90 -30.75 1.75
C GLU A 599 4.87 -30.21 0.30
N ILE A 600 4.77 -31.08 -0.71
CA ILE A 600 4.87 -30.72 -2.13
C ILE A 600 3.52 -30.22 -2.67
N GLY A 601 3.43 -28.93 -3.02
CA GLY A 601 2.25 -28.30 -3.64
C GLY A 601 1.31 -27.61 -2.64
N ASP A 602 0.13 -27.15 -3.09
CA ASP A 602 -0.89 -26.41 -2.30
C ASP A 602 -1.61 -27.29 -1.24
N ILE A 603 -0.91 -28.29 -0.71
CA ILE A 603 -1.38 -29.27 0.28
C ILE A 603 -1.23 -28.72 1.71
N ARG A 604 -0.74 -27.48 1.85
CA ARG A 604 -0.51 -26.75 3.10
C ARG A 604 -1.76 -26.60 4.00
N ASN A 605 -2.96 -26.80 3.46
CA ASN A 605 -4.22 -26.58 4.18
C ASN A 605 -4.92 -27.86 4.66
N GLN A 606 -4.37 -29.06 4.41
CA GLN A 606 -4.99 -30.30 4.89
C GLN A 606 -4.15 -30.95 5.98
N ALA A 607 -4.75 -31.07 7.15
CA ALA A 607 -4.13 -31.52 8.39
C ALA A 607 -3.51 -32.93 8.31
N ALA A 608 -2.53 -33.14 9.19
CA ALA A 608 -1.76 -34.35 9.51
C ALA A 608 -2.17 -35.66 8.80
N SER A 609 -1.16 -36.36 8.27
CA SER A 609 -1.16 -37.59 7.43
C SER A 609 -2.21 -38.68 7.74
N MET A 610 -2.79 -38.73 8.93
CA MET A 610 -3.80 -39.72 9.34
C MET A 610 -5.26 -39.22 9.19
N GLN A 611 -5.49 -37.91 9.09
CA GLN A 611 -6.83 -37.33 8.90
C GLN A 611 -7.25 -37.30 7.41
N HIS A 612 -6.29 -37.42 6.49
CA HIS A 612 -6.55 -37.32 5.06
C HIS A 612 -7.23 -38.58 4.49
N PHE A 613 -6.84 -39.78 4.92
CA PHE A 613 -7.54 -41.02 4.56
C PHE A 613 -8.97 -41.02 5.09
N VAL A 614 -9.18 -40.56 6.33
CA VAL A 614 -10.51 -40.41 6.93
C VAL A 614 -11.34 -39.37 6.19
N HIS A 615 -10.77 -38.22 5.79
CA HIS A 615 -11.47 -37.21 5.01
C HIS A 615 -11.84 -37.68 3.60
N ILE A 616 -10.94 -38.37 2.90
CA ILE A 616 -11.24 -39.02 1.61
C ILE A 616 -12.35 -40.07 1.81
N TRP A 617 -12.26 -40.87 2.86
CA TRP A 617 -13.25 -41.89 3.20
C TRP A 617 -14.61 -41.29 3.59
N ASP A 618 -14.64 -40.16 4.29
CA ASP A 618 -15.87 -39.47 4.70
C ASP A 618 -16.55 -38.76 3.52
N THR A 619 -15.77 -38.28 2.54
CA THR A 619 -16.33 -37.87 1.24
C THR A 619 -16.90 -39.06 0.45
N LEU A 620 -16.45 -40.28 0.76
CA LEU A 620 -16.96 -41.57 0.29
C LEU A 620 -17.93 -42.21 1.32
N SER A 621 -18.61 -41.46 2.18
CA SER A 621 -19.50 -42.03 3.21
C SER A 621 -20.82 -42.62 2.63
N PRO A 622 -21.49 -43.54 3.36
CA PRO A 622 -22.61 -44.35 2.84
C PRO A 622 -23.84 -43.55 2.37
N GLN A 623 -24.01 -42.31 2.87
CA GLN A 623 -25.10 -41.43 2.45
C GLN A 623 -24.91 -40.88 1.02
N ASN A 624 -23.67 -40.76 0.55
CA ASN A 624 -23.36 -40.36 -0.83
C ASN A 624 -23.28 -41.56 -1.79
N TRP A 625 -23.16 -42.79 -1.29
CA TRP A 625 -23.04 -44.00 -2.12
C TRP A 625 -24.30 -44.31 -2.92
N VAL A 626 -25.47 -44.18 -2.29
CA VAL A 626 -26.73 -44.52 -2.96
C VAL A 626 -27.03 -43.53 -4.10
N GLY A 627 -26.67 -42.25 -3.97
CA GLY A 627 -26.82 -41.24 -5.03
C GLY A 627 -25.74 -41.29 -6.11
N PHE A 628 -24.49 -41.56 -5.74
CA PHE A 628 -23.37 -41.65 -6.67
C PHE A 628 -23.44 -42.91 -7.55
N PHE A 629 -23.88 -44.05 -7.00
CA PHE A 629 -23.97 -45.32 -7.75
C PHE A 629 -25.32 -45.54 -8.43
N SER A 630 -26.42 -44.91 -7.99
CA SER A 630 -27.72 -44.98 -8.69
C SER A 630 -27.69 -44.23 -10.03
N ASN A 631 -26.96 -43.12 -10.13
CA ASN A 631 -26.75 -42.39 -11.39
C ASN A 631 -25.88 -43.14 -12.41
N ILE A 632 -25.21 -44.23 -12.02
CA ILE A 632 -24.38 -45.07 -12.92
C ILE A 632 -25.19 -46.25 -13.49
N ILE A 633 -26.32 -46.60 -12.89
CA ILE A 633 -27.19 -47.71 -13.35
C ILE A 633 -28.15 -47.25 -14.47
N GLY A 634 -28.33 -45.94 -14.65
CA GLY A 634 -29.15 -45.34 -15.70
C GLY A 634 -28.35 -44.85 -16.91
N GLY A 635 -27.93 -45.77 -17.78
CA GLY A 635 -27.67 -45.52 -19.21
C GLY A 635 -26.66 -44.42 -19.61
N GLY A 636 -25.50 -44.86 -20.12
CA GLY A 636 -24.88 -44.22 -21.28
C GLY A 636 -23.87 -43.11 -21.02
N LEU A 637 -22.78 -43.39 -20.33
CA LEU A 637 -21.49 -42.72 -20.56
C LEU A 637 -20.39 -43.71 -20.14
N TRP A 638 -19.25 -43.73 -20.83
CA TRP A 638 -18.11 -44.65 -20.59
C TRP A 638 -18.18 -46.03 -21.28
N SER A 639 -18.52 -46.02 -22.56
CA SER A 639 -17.89 -46.90 -23.54
C SER A 639 -17.28 -46.04 -24.65
N ARG A 640 -16.01 -45.66 -24.47
CA ARG A 640 -14.99 -45.41 -25.52
C ARG A 640 -13.81 -44.60 -24.98
N GLY A 641 -12.60 -45.17 -25.11
CA GLY A 641 -11.34 -44.45 -25.19
C GLY A 641 -10.71 -44.06 -23.85
N THR A 642 -9.61 -44.72 -23.50
CA THR A 642 -8.60 -44.14 -22.61
C THR A 642 -8.16 -42.77 -23.17
N PRO A 643 -8.31 -41.66 -22.43
CA PRO A 643 -7.80 -40.38 -22.91
C PRO A 643 -6.27 -40.39 -22.85
N SER A 644 -5.65 -40.37 -24.02
CA SER A 644 -4.26 -39.96 -24.19
C SER A 644 -4.15 -38.46 -23.88
N VAL A 645 -3.51 -38.10 -22.76
CA VAL A 645 -3.32 -36.70 -22.36
C VAL A 645 -2.11 -36.10 -23.10
N THR A 646 -2.39 -35.17 -24.01
CA THR A 646 -1.44 -34.30 -24.71
C THR A 646 -0.75 -33.32 -23.75
N ALA A 647 0.55 -33.12 -23.96
CA ALA A 647 1.50 -32.55 -23.00
C ALA A 647 1.45 -31.01 -22.78
N LYS A 648 0.30 -30.35 -22.85
CA LYS A 648 0.23 -28.91 -22.58
C LYS A 648 -0.79 -28.60 -21.48
N THR A 649 -0.23 -28.10 -20.37
CA THR A 649 -0.85 -27.49 -19.18
C THR A 649 -1.79 -28.39 -18.38
N LEU A 650 -1.20 -29.18 -17.47
CA LEU A 650 -1.88 -29.74 -16.29
C LEU A 650 -1.41 -28.90 -15.08
N THR A 651 -2.35 -28.44 -14.26
CA THR A 651 -2.09 -27.69 -13.02
C THR A 651 -1.94 -28.64 -11.82
N VAL A 652 -1.48 -28.15 -10.66
CA VAL A 652 -1.32 -28.96 -9.42
C VAL A 652 -2.64 -29.65 -9.03
N GLU A 653 -3.74 -28.91 -9.17
CA GLU A 653 -5.09 -29.35 -8.81
C GLU A 653 -5.53 -30.55 -9.67
N ASP A 654 -5.27 -30.50 -10.98
CA ASP A 654 -5.62 -31.57 -11.93
C ASP A 654 -4.91 -32.90 -11.62
N MET A 655 -3.67 -32.86 -11.11
CA MET A 655 -2.89 -34.08 -10.84
C MET A 655 -3.30 -34.76 -9.53
N ASN A 656 -3.61 -33.98 -8.48
CA ASN A 656 -4.16 -34.54 -7.24
C ASN A 656 -5.56 -35.11 -7.49
N GLU A 657 -6.38 -34.41 -8.29
CA GLU A 657 -7.68 -34.90 -8.73
C GLU A 657 -7.54 -36.18 -9.57
N GLN A 658 -6.55 -36.25 -10.47
CA GLN A 658 -6.24 -37.46 -11.23
C GLN A 658 -5.80 -38.63 -10.33
N LEU A 659 -4.97 -38.37 -9.32
CA LEU A 659 -4.53 -39.38 -8.35
C LEU A 659 -5.71 -39.89 -7.52
N ASP A 660 -6.60 -38.98 -7.09
CA ASP A 660 -7.81 -39.30 -6.35
C ASP A 660 -8.83 -40.05 -7.19
N GLU A 661 -8.99 -39.70 -8.45
CA GLU A 661 -9.89 -40.38 -9.37
C GLU A 661 -9.42 -41.82 -9.65
N LEU A 662 -8.12 -42.01 -9.89
CA LEU A 662 -7.54 -43.35 -10.05
C LEU A 662 -7.65 -44.19 -8.77
N LEU A 663 -7.48 -43.56 -7.60
CA LEU A 663 -7.67 -44.22 -6.31
C LEU A 663 -9.15 -44.60 -6.10
N ARG A 664 -10.11 -43.72 -6.41
CA ARG A 664 -11.55 -44.01 -6.33
C ARG A 664 -11.95 -45.15 -7.27
N GLN A 665 -11.49 -45.13 -8.52
CA GLN A 665 -11.79 -46.18 -9.49
C GLN A 665 -11.25 -47.55 -9.06
N SER A 666 -10.01 -47.60 -8.56
CA SER A 666 -9.41 -48.85 -8.08
C SER A 666 -10.10 -49.38 -6.82
N ILE A 667 -10.51 -48.50 -5.88
CA ILE A 667 -11.32 -48.89 -4.71
C ILE A 667 -12.68 -49.44 -5.15
N TYR A 668 -13.37 -48.78 -6.10
CA TYR A 668 -14.67 -49.22 -6.59
C TYR A 668 -14.62 -50.59 -7.29
N ASN A 669 -13.66 -50.79 -8.19
CA ASN A 669 -13.52 -52.07 -8.89
C ASN A 669 -13.23 -53.21 -7.90
N PHE A 670 -12.41 -52.94 -6.88
CA PHE A 670 -12.12 -53.88 -5.82
C PHE A 670 -13.36 -54.23 -4.99
N THR A 671 -14.12 -53.23 -4.53
CA THR A 671 -15.33 -53.44 -3.71
C THR A 671 -16.45 -54.11 -4.49
N GLN A 672 -16.64 -53.75 -5.76
CA GLN A 672 -17.62 -54.38 -6.65
C GLN A 672 -17.31 -55.86 -6.86
N ARG A 673 -16.04 -56.19 -7.15
CA ARG A 673 -15.61 -57.57 -7.43
C ARG A 673 -15.78 -58.47 -6.21
N TRP A 674 -15.33 -58.01 -5.04
CA TRP A 674 -15.43 -58.77 -3.80
C TRP A 674 -16.84 -58.76 -3.20
N GLY A 675 -17.61 -57.69 -3.38
CA GLY A 675 -19.02 -57.62 -3.01
C GLY A 675 -19.88 -58.60 -3.82
N ALA A 676 -19.67 -58.68 -5.13
CA ALA A 676 -20.34 -59.66 -5.99
C ALA A 676 -19.97 -61.11 -5.60
N LEU A 677 -18.70 -61.40 -5.34
CA LEU A 677 -18.26 -62.72 -4.86
C LEU A 677 -18.88 -63.10 -3.51
N THR A 678 -19.02 -62.13 -2.61
CA THR A 678 -19.65 -62.31 -1.30
C THR A 678 -21.16 -62.56 -1.45
N ASN A 679 -21.83 -61.83 -2.33
CA ASN A 679 -23.26 -62.00 -2.58
C ASN A 679 -23.59 -63.29 -3.35
N ASP A 680 -22.77 -63.68 -4.33
CA ASP A 680 -22.92 -64.95 -5.05
C ASP A 680 -22.72 -66.15 -4.10
N SER A 681 -21.84 -66.01 -3.10
CA SER A 681 -21.63 -67.01 -2.05
C SER A 681 -22.80 -67.06 -1.04
N ARG A 682 -23.43 -65.91 -0.74
CA ARG A 682 -24.65 -65.82 0.10
C ARG A 682 -25.89 -66.39 -0.59
N SER A 683 -26.04 -66.16 -1.89
CA SER A 683 -27.20 -66.59 -2.69
C SER A 683 -27.17 -68.06 -3.12
N ARG A 684 -26.22 -68.86 -2.64
CA ARG A 684 -26.07 -70.32 -2.87
C ARG A 684 -26.17 -70.73 -4.35
N LYS A 685 -25.57 -69.96 -5.27
CA LYS A 685 -25.49 -70.37 -6.68
C LYS A 685 -24.61 -71.63 -6.83
N PRO A 686 -24.99 -72.59 -7.69
CA PRO A 686 -24.23 -73.83 -7.88
C PRO A 686 -22.82 -73.54 -8.44
N GLY A 687 -21.78 -74.04 -7.76
CA GLY A 687 -20.37 -73.89 -8.16
C GLY A 687 -19.57 -72.80 -7.43
N VAL A 688 -20.16 -72.07 -6.48
CA VAL A 688 -19.51 -70.96 -5.76
C VAL A 688 -18.90 -71.42 -4.42
N LYS A 689 -17.75 -70.85 -4.03
CA LYS A 689 -17.04 -71.18 -2.79
C LYS A 689 -17.90 -70.84 -1.55
N PRO A 690 -17.80 -71.60 -0.43
CA PRO A 690 -18.49 -71.25 0.81
C PRO A 690 -18.10 -69.86 1.32
N ILE A 691 -19.06 -69.12 1.86
CA ILE A 691 -18.86 -67.75 2.33
C ILE A 691 -17.65 -67.61 3.29
N ALA A 692 -17.50 -68.56 4.23
CA ALA A 692 -16.38 -68.58 5.17
C ALA A 692 -15.00 -68.69 4.48
N LYS A 693 -14.91 -69.36 3.33
CA LYS A 693 -13.66 -69.44 2.55
C LYS A 693 -13.39 -68.17 1.76
N VAL A 694 -14.42 -67.45 1.34
CA VAL A 694 -14.30 -66.17 0.61
C VAL A 694 -13.89 -65.06 1.58
N GLU A 695 -14.52 -65.01 2.76
CA GLU A 695 -14.17 -64.06 3.83
C GLU A 695 -12.75 -64.31 4.37
N ALA A 696 -12.34 -65.56 4.59
CA ALA A 696 -10.97 -65.88 5.01
C ALA A 696 -9.91 -65.54 3.94
N ALA A 697 -10.22 -65.69 2.65
CA ALA A 697 -9.32 -65.33 1.56
C ALA A 697 -9.18 -63.79 1.42
N LEU A 698 -10.28 -63.06 1.56
CA LEU A 698 -10.31 -61.60 1.59
C LEU A 698 -9.49 -61.06 2.78
N GLU A 699 -9.69 -61.64 3.96
CA GLU A 699 -8.95 -61.28 5.16
C GLU A 699 -7.44 -61.55 5.02
N GLY A 700 -7.06 -62.71 4.49
CA GLY A 700 -5.65 -63.02 4.22
C GLY A 700 -4.99 -62.03 3.25
N LEU A 701 -5.68 -61.60 2.19
CA LEU A 701 -5.17 -60.63 1.22
C LEU A 701 -5.05 -59.21 1.81
N LEU A 702 -6.06 -58.76 2.55
CA LEU A 702 -6.05 -57.43 3.17
C LEU A 702 -5.00 -57.30 4.27
N VAL A 703 -4.84 -58.35 5.09
CA VAL A 703 -3.80 -58.39 6.14
C VAL A 703 -2.40 -58.42 5.51
N THR A 704 -2.21 -59.14 4.41
CA THR A 704 -0.92 -59.17 3.69
C THR A 704 -0.60 -57.82 3.03
N ALA A 705 -1.62 -57.12 2.52
CA ALA A 705 -1.44 -55.83 1.84
C ALA A 705 -1.25 -54.64 2.81
N PHE A 706 -1.98 -54.61 3.93
CA PHE A 706 -2.13 -53.44 4.81
C PHE A 706 -1.90 -53.76 6.30
N SER A 707 -0.99 -54.69 6.64
CA SER A 707 -0.76 -55.19 8.01
C SER A 707 -0.63 -54.13 9.12
N ASN A 708 -0.20 -52.90 8.79
CA ASN A 708 0.00 -51.81 9.74
C ASN A 708 -1.12 -50.74 9.71
N GLN A 709 -2.20 -50.96 8.95
CA GLN A 709 -3.31 -50.02 8.76
C GLN A 709 -4.66 -50.71 8.99
N PRO A 710 -5.03 -51.02 10.26
CA PRO A 710 -6.28 -51.73 10.57
C PRO A 710 -7.53 -50.92 10.20
N GLU A 711 -7.43 -49.60 10.19
CA GLU A 711 -8.52 -48.69 9.80
C GLU A 711 -8.87 -48.83 8.31
N VAL A 712 -7.86 -48.88 7.43
CA VAL A 712 -8.04 -49.08 5.98
C VAL A 712 -8.68 -50.44 5.70
N VAL A 713 -8.24 -51.48 6.40
CA VAL A 713 -8.79 -52.83 6.30
C VAL A 713 -10.24 -52.89 6.78
N GLY A 714 -10.56 -52.27 7.93
CA GLY A 714 -11.92 -52.21 8.46
C GLY A 714 -12.88 -51.49 7.52
N LYS A 715 -12.45 -50.36 6.97
CA LYS A 715 -13.21 -49.56 6.02
C LYS A 715 -13.47 -50.27 4.69
N LEU A 716 -12.47 -50.94 4.12
CA LEU A 716 -12.65 -51.74 2.90
C LEU A 716 -13.60 -52.92 3.12
N LYS A 717 -13.60 -53.55 4.30
CA LYS A 717 -14.56 -54.62 4.65
C LYS A 717 -15.99 -54.08 4.77
N GLU A 718 -16.17 -52.97 5.49
CA GLU A 718 -17.45 -52.26 5.63
C GLU A 718 -18.06 -51.93 4.25
N ALA A 719 -17.22 -51.52 3.30
CA ALA A 719 -17.62 -51.21 1.93
C ALA A 719 -18.16 -52.40 1.14
N ILE A 720 -17.47 -53.54 1.24
CA ILE A 720 -17.85 -54.78 0.56
C ILE A 720 -19.19 -55.29 1.10
N GLU A 721 -19.42 -55.16 2.40
CA GLU A 721 -20.68 -55.56 3.05
C GLU A 721 -21.85 -54.68 2.64
N GLN A 722 -21.67 -53.36 2.61
CA GLN A 722 -22.69 -52.40 2.19
C GLN A 722 -23.09 -52.60 0.71
N TYR A 723 -22.11 -52.87 -0.17
CA TYR A 723 -22.40 -53.18 -1.57
C TYR A 723 -23.20 -54.48 -1.71
N ALA A 724 -22.86 -55.52 -0.93
CA ALA A 724 -23.58 -56.79 -0.94
C ALA A 724 -25.02 -56.65 -0.39
N GLN A 725 -25.26 -55.75 0.57
CA GLN A 725 -26.60 -55.43 1.09
C GLN A 725 -27.45 -54.68 0.05
N ALA A 726 -26.92 -53.61 -0.55
CA ALA A 726 -27.63 -52.82 -1.55
C ALA A 726 -28.06 -53.64 -2.78
N GLN A 727 -27.28 -54.66 -3.15
CA GLN A 727 -27.63 -55.56 -4.26
C GLN A 727 -28.76 -56.54 -3.92
N ASN A 728 -28.95 -56.88 -2.64
CA ASN A 728 -30.06 -57.71 -2.17
C ASN A 728 -31.35 -56.89 -2.06
N ASP A 729 -31.28 -55.66 -1.55
CA ASP A 729 -32.44 -54.76 -1.46
C ASP A 729 -33.02 -54.47 -2.86
N ALA A 730 -32.17 -54.23 -3.87
CA ALA A 730 -32.59 -54.05 -5.26
C ALA A 730 -33.18 -55.32 -5.91
N ARG A 731 -32.92 -56.50 -5.35
CA ARG A 731 -33.47 -57.80 -5.80
C ARG A 731 -34.84 -58.04 -5.18
N ASP A 732 -35.03 -57.63 -3.93
CA ASP A 732 -36.29 -57.72 -3.20
C ASP A 732 -37.34 -56.73 -3.73
N GLU A 733 -36.94 -55.52 -4.12
CA GLU A 733 -37.83 -54.55 -4.80
C GLU A 733 -38.37 -55.07 -6.14
N LYS A 734 -37.59 -55.87 -6.88
CA LYS A 734 -38.02 -56.50 -8.14
C LYS A 734 -38.94 -57.71 -7.94
N GLN A 735 -38.97 -58.31 -6.75
CA GLN A 735 -39.89 -59.40 -6.40
C GLN A 735 -41.21 -58.90 -5.81
N GLY A 736 -41.26 -57.71 -5.21
CA GLY A 736 -42.48 -57.13 -4.61
C GLY A 736 -43.49 -56.51 -5.60
N SER A 737 -43.10 -56.26 -6.86
CA SER A 737 -43.94 -55.58 -7.86
C SER A 737 -44.73 -56.52 -8.78
N GLY A 738 -45.03 -57.75 -8.33
CA GLY A 738 -45.69 -58.79 -9.14
C GLY A 738 -47.12 -59.16 -8.77
N GLU A 739 -47.66 -58.68 -7.64
CA GLU A 739 -48.84 -59.32 -7.03
C GLU A 739 -49.86 -58.34 -6.41
N VAL A 740 -50.16 -57.20 -7.06
CA VAL A 740 -51.37 -56.40 -6.75
C VAL A 740 -51.88 -55.71 -8.02
N ILE A 741 -52.47 -56.48 -8.93
CA ILE A 741 -53.37 -55.96 -9.97
C ILE A 741 -54.65 -56.79 -9.86
N ILE A 742 -55.70 -56.19 -9.31
CA ILE A 742 -57.15 -56.38 -9.54
C ILE A 742 -57.87 -55.85 -8.28
N GLU A 743 -58.26 -54.58 -8.30
CA GLU A 743 -59.56 -54.07 -7.81
C GLU A 743 -59.54 -52.54 -7.75
N GLY A 744 -60.61 -51.89 -8.23
CA GLY A 744 -60.85 -50.47 -7.95
C GLY A 744 -60.77 -49.46 -9.11
N LYS A 745 -61.20 -49.84 -10.32
CA LYS A 745 -61.50 -48.87 -11.40
C LYS A 745 -62.93 -48.30 -11.18
N LYS A 746 -63.08 -47.07 -10.66
CA LYS A 746 -64.15 -46.12 -11.04
C LYS A 746 -64.09 -44.76 -10.29
N ARG A 747 -64.28 -43.70 -11.09
CA ARG A 747 -64.66 -42.29 -10.77
C ARG A 747 -63.54 -41.41 -10.18
N THR A 748 -63.24 -40.21 -10.68
CA THR A 748 -63.96 -39.29 -11.58
C THR A 748 -62.98 -38.22 -12.10
N GLU A 749 -63.09 -37.89 -13.38
CA GLU A 749 -62.57 -36.64 -13.94
C GLU A 749 -63.26 -35.42 -13.28
N LYS A 750 -62.49 -34.38 -12.95
CA LYS A 750 -62.74 -32.98 -13.37
C LYS A 750 -61.78 -32.01 -12.67
N GLY A 751 -61.16 -31.15 -13.48
CA GLY A 751 -60.94 -29.75 -13.11
C GLY A 751 -59.53 -29.40 -12.64
N ILE A 752 -58.73 -28.88 -13.57
CA ILE A 752 -57.61 -27.99 -13.27
C ILE A 752 -58.17 -26.60 -12.91
N PRO A 753 -57.68 -25.96 -11.84
CA PRO A 753 -57.56 -24.51 -11.75
C PRO A 753 -56.07 -24.07 -11.67
N PRO A 754 -55.77 -22.77 -11.88
CA PRO A 754 -54.64 -22.33 -12.71
C PRO A 754 -53.30 -22.15 -11.98
N ILE A 755 -52.24 -22.09 -12.79
CA ILE A 755 -50.82 -22.07 -12.45
C ILE A 755 -50.37 -20.80 -11.68
N GLU A 756 -51.20 -19.77 -11.55
CA GLU A 756 -50.84 -18.51 -10.87
C GLU A 756 -50.69 -18.62 -9.35
N GLN A 757 -51.38 -19.54 -8.66
CA GLN A 757 -51.27 -19.64 -7.19
C GLN A 757 -50.08 -20.47 -6.68
N LYS A 758 -49.41 -21.24 -7.55
CA LYS A 758 -48.19 -21.98 -7.16
C LYS A 758 -46.93 -21.13 -7.25
N MET A 759 -46.91 -20.07 -8.05
CA MET A 759 -45.76 -19.16 -8.12
C MET A 759 -45.66 -18.29 -6.87
N ASP A 760 -46.78 -17.78 -6.34
CA ASP A 760 -46.77 -16.99 -5.09
C ASP A 760 -46.41 -17.85 -3.87
N ALA A 761 -46.80 -19.12 -3.85
CA ALA A 761 -46.46 -20.04 -2.75
C ALA A 761 -45.00 -20.55 -2.81
N LEU A 762 -44.41 -20.66 -4.01
CA LEU A 762 -43.01 -21.03 -4.19
C LEU A 762 -42.05 -19.82 -4.03
N GLU A 763 -42.49 -18.60 -4.34
CA GLU A 763 -41.74 -17.38 -4.01
C GLU A 763 -41.76 -17.06 -2.50
N LEU A 764 -42.83 -17.45 -1.79
CA LEU A 764 -42.92 -17.29 -0.33
C LEU A 764 -42.03 -18.27 0.45
N GLU A 765 -41.75 -19.46 -0.08
CA GLU A 765 -40.78 -20.39 0.52
C GLU A 765 -39.32 -20.05 0.18
N ALA A 766 -39.05 -19.37 -0.95
CA ALA A 766 -37.72 -18.86 -1.28
C ALA A 766 -37.25 -17.72 -0.32
N ALA A 767 -38.16 -17.12 0.45
CA ALA A 767 -37.89 -15.99 1.34
C ALA A 767 -37.36 -16.36 2.75
N LYS A 768 -37.23 -17.65 3.10
CA LYS A 768 -36.66 -18.08 4.39
C LYS A 768 -35.25 -18.67 4.23
N GLN A 769 -34.29 -17.82 3.83
CA GLN A 769 -32.87 -18.15 3.99
C GLN A 769 -32.55 -18.35 5.47
N SER A 770 -31.69 -19.33 5.80
CA SER A 770 -31.29 -19.56 7.19
C SER A 770 -30.62 -18.30 7.77
N PRO A 771 -30.92 -17.91 9.02
CA PRO A 771 -30.36 -16.71 9.65
C PRO A 771 -28.82 -16.74 9.70
N ALA A 772 -28.24 -17.94 9.73
CA ALA A 772 -26.81 -18.18 9.64
C ALA A 772 -26.23 -17.81 8.27
N LEU A 773 -26.90 -18.18 7.16
CA LEU A 773 -26.46 -17.85 5.81
C LEU A 773 -26.50 -16.34 5.56
N GLN A 774 -27.54 -15.65 6.03
CA GLN A 774 -27.65 -14.20 5.91
C GLN A 774 -26.54 -13.48 6.71
N THR A 775 -26.25 -13.96 7.92
CA THR A 775 -25.15 -13.42 8.74
C THR A 775 -23.81 -13.66 8.05
N ALA A 776 -23.56 -14.84 7.47
CA ALA A 776 -22.35 -15.12 6.70
C ALA A 776 -22.19 -14.17 5.49
N LYS A 777 -23.28 -13.88 4.76
CA LYS A 777 -23.28 -12.89 3.66
C LYS A 777 -22.91 -11.48 4.15
N ASP A 778 -23.41 -11.06 5.31
CA ASP A 778 -23.07 -9.75 5.90
C ASP A 778 -21.60 -9.68 6.31
N LEU A 779 -21.08 -10.72 6.96
CA LEU A 779 -19.66 -10.77 7.33
C LEU A 779 -18.76 -10.80 6.10
N PHE A 780 -19.13 -11.56 5.07
CA PHE A 780 -18.35 -11.66 3.84
C PHE A 780 -18.36 -10.34 3.06
N SER A 781 -19.52 -9.72 2.87
CA SER A 781 -19.59 -8.40 2.23
C SER A 781 -18.82 -7.34 3.01
N GLY A 782 -18.89 -7.36 4.34
CA GLY A 782 -18.06 -6.52 5.21
C GLY A 782 -16.56 -6.80 5.06
N ALA A 783 -16.14 -8.05 4.90
CA ALA A 783 -14.74 -8.40 4.65
C ALA A 783 -14.24 -7.86 3.30
N VAL A 784 -15.02 -8.01 2.23
CA VAL A 784 -14.69 -7.47 0.90
C VAL A 784 -14.66 -5.94 0.92
N GLY A 785 -15.62 -5.30 1.62
CA GLY A 785 -15.62 -3.86 1.86
C GLY A 785 -14.38 -3.40 2.65
N GLY A 786 -13.95 -4.17 3.65
CA GLY A 786 -12.73 -3.90 4.41
C GLY A 786 -11.45 -4.03 3.58
N ILE A 787 -11.38 -4.99 2.65
CA ILE A 787 -10.27 -5.09 1.70
C ILE A 787 -10.24 -3.84 0.80
N ALA A 788 -11.38 -3.43 0.25
CA ALA A 788 -11.46 -2.21 -0.55
C ALA A 788 -11.07 -0.96 0.25
N GLN A 789 -11.49 -0.87 1.51
CA GLN A 789 -11.12 0.20 2.42
C GLN A 789 -9.59 0.35 2.57
N VAL A 790 -8.90 -0.79 2.71
CA VAL A 790 -7.43 -0.82 2.81
C VAL A 790 -6.80 -0.42 1.49
N LEU A 791 -7.24 -0.98 0.37
CA LEU A 791 -6.66 -0.68 -0.94
C LEU A 791 -6.83 0.79 -1.36
N ILE A 792 -7.95 1.42 -0.98
CA ILE A 792 -8.19 2.84 -1.26
C ILE A 792 -7.44 3.73 -0.26
N GLY A 793 -7.32 3.30 1.00
CA GLY A 793 -6.67 4.08 2.06
C GLY A 793 -5.14 4.00 2.08
N GLN A 794 -4.56 2.91 1.59
CA GLN A 794 -3.13 2.63 1.71
C GLN A 794 -2.23 3.70 1.04
N PRO A 795 -2.54 4.23 -0.15
CA PRO A 795 -1.72 5.28 -0.74
C PRO A 795 -1.59 6.51 0.15
N PHE A 796 -2.69 6.92 0.80
CA PHE A 796 -2.69 8.02 1.76
C PHE A 796 -1.88 7.69 3.02
N ASP A 797 -1.92 6.44 3.49
CA ASP A 797 -1.13 5.97 4.62
C ASP A 797 0.37 6.01 4.34
N ILE A 798 0.79 5.52 3.17
CA ILE A 798 2.20 5.52 2.77
C ILE A 798 2.74 6.94 2.63
N VAL A 799 2.00 7.84 1.97
CA VAL A 799 2.37 9.25 1.85
C VAL A 799 2.49 9.91 3.23
N LYS A 800 1.53 9.67 4.12
CA LYS A 800 1.56 10.17 5.49
C LYS A 800 2.77 9.66 6.26
N VAL A 801 3.05 8.36 6.22
CA VAL A 801 4.19 7.77 6.94
C VAL A 801 5.50 8.33 6.41
N ARG A 802 5.68 8.41 5.09
CA ARG A 802 6.88 8.98 4.46
C ARG A 802 7.09 10.45 4.87
N LEU A 803 6.04 11.26 4.88
CA LEU A 803 6.12 12.63 5.38
C LEU A 803 6.47 12.72 6.88
N GLN A 804 6.13 11.72 7.67
CA GLN A 804 6.40 11.69 9.11
C GLN A 804 7.78 11.13 9.45
N THR A 805 8.36 10.29 8.58
CA THR A 805 9.63 9.60 8.83
C THR A 805 10.83 10.23 8.14
N THR A 806 10.63 11.06 7.12
CA THR A 806 11.71 11.77 6.42
C THR A 806 11.38 13.24 6.22
N THR A 807 12.40 14.09 6.34
CA THR A 807 12.33 15.54 6.06
C THR A 807 12.51 15.85 4.57
N GLN A 808 12.71 14.84 3.72
CA GLN A 808 12.97 15.00 2.30
C GLN A 808 11.77 15.52 1.49
N TYR A 809 10.56 15.45 2.04
CA TYR A 809 9.34 15.88 1.33
C TYR A 809 8.78 17.17 1.92
N SER A 810 8.62 18.20 1.09
CA SER A 810 8.06 19.50 1.50
C SER A 810 6.53 19.50 1.63
N SER A 811 5.83 18.60 0.94
CA SER A 811 4.37 18.50 0.94
C SER A 811 3.87 17.09 0.63
N ALA A 812 2.61 16.78 0.95
CA ALA A 812 2.01 15.48 0.67
C ALA A 812 1.92 15.16 -0.83
N ILE A 813 1.70 16.18 -1.65
CA ILE A 813 1.66 16.03 -3.11
C ILE A 813 3.07 15.79 -3.64
N ASN A 814 4.08 16.50 -3.12
CA ASN A 814 5.48 16.25 -3.46
C ASN A 814 5.92 14.83 -3.04
N ALA A 815 5.55 14.40 -1.83
CA ALA A 815 5.78 13.03 -1.37
C ALA A 815 5.12 11.99 -2.29
N ALA A 816 3.84 12.17 -2.62
CA ALA A 816 3.13 11.26 -3.52
C ALA A 816 3.74 11.24 -4.93
N ALA A 817 4.03 12.41 -5.51
CA ALA A 817 4.66 12.51 -6.83
C ALA A 817 6.04 11.85 -6.83
N THR A 818 6.85 12.09 -5.80
CA THR A 818 8.20 11.51 -5.68
C THR A 818 8.16 10.00 -5.43
N ILE A 819 7.21 9.48 -4.65
CA ILE A 819 7.02 8.04 -4.46
C ILE A 819 6.59 7.38 -5.78
N TYR A 820 5.64 7.99 -6.49
CA TYR A 820 5.18 7.49 -7.79
C TYR A 820 6.31 7.50 -8.82
N LYS A 821 7.09 8.57 -8.85
CA LYS A 821 8.23 8.79 -9.75
C LYS A 821 9.37 7.79 -9.45
N ASN A 822 9.84 7.75 -8.19
CA ASN A 822 11.06 7.02 -7.84
C ASN A 822 10.84 5.53 -7.47
N GLU A 823 9.67 5.16 -6.94
CA GLU A 823 9.40 3.78 -6.49
C GLU A 823 8.28 3.08 -7.28
N GLY A 824 7.57 3.81 -8.16
CA GLY A 824 6.47 3.29 -8.97
C GLY A 824 5.14 3.14 -8.22
N ALA A 825 4.08 2.84 -8.97
CA ALA A 825 2.71 2.73 -8.43
C ALA A 825 2.53 1.63 -7.36
N LEU A 826 3.31 0.54 -7.44
CA LEU A 826 3.23 -0.56 -6.47
C LEU A 826 3.83 -0.19 -5.11
N ALA A 827 4.65 0.86 -5.02
CA ALA A 827 5.24 1.31 -3.76
C ALA A 827 4.19 1.79 -2.75
N PHE A 828 3.08 2.37 -3.24
CA PHE A 828 1.93 2.75 -2.42
C PHE A 828 1.24 1.56 -1.74
N TYR A 829 1.55 0.33 -2.15
CA TYR A 829 0.98 -0.89 -1.60
C TYR A 829 2.00 -1.78 -0.88
N LYS A 830 3.23 -1.31 -0.66
CA LYS A 830 4.21 -2.02 0.17
C LYS A 830 3.67 -2.16 1.60
N GLY A 831 3.71 -3.38 2.16
CA GLY A 831 3.24 -3.67 3.51
C GLY A 831 1.71 -3.76 3.69
N THR A 832 0.93 -3.85 2.61
CA THR A 832 -0.55 -3.86 2.67
C THR A 832 -1.15 -5.12 3.31
N LEU A 833 -0.42 -6.25 3.31
CA LEU A 833 -0.96 -7.54 3.75
C LEU A 833 -1.40 -7.54 5.23
N THR A 834 -0.60 -6.95 6.13
CA THR A 834 -0.92 -6.92 7.57
C THR A 834 -2.14 -6.03 7.87
N PRO A 835 -2.25 -4.80 7.34
CA PRO A 835 -3.49 -4.02 7.41
C PRO A 835 -4.71 -4.70 6.79
N LEU A 836 -4.55 -5.45 5.69
CA LEU A 836 -5.65 -6.08 4.96
C LEU A 836 -6.37 -7.13 5.80
N ILE A 837 -5.62 -7.99 6.51
CA ILE A 837 -6.19 -8.99 7.42
C ILE A 837 -6.86 -8.31 8.62
N GLY A 838 -6.18 -7.36 9.25
CA GLY A 838 -6.68 -6.71 10.48
C GLY A 838 -7.93 -5.84 10.24
N ILE A 839 -7.89 -4.96 9.25
CA ILE A 839 -9.00 -4.04 8.93
C ILE A 839 -10.16 -4.82 8.28
N GLY A 840 -9.88 -5.82 7.44
CA GLY A 840 -10.90 -6.70 6.88
C GLY A 840 -11.73 -7.40 7.97
N ALA A 841 -11.08 -7.93 9.01
CA ALA A 841 -11.76 -8.54 10.15
C ALA A 841 -12.60 -7.52 10.95
N CYS A 842 -12.06 -6.33 11.21
CA CYS A 842 -12.80 -5.26 11.90
C CYS A 842 -14.06 -4.84 11.14
N VAL A 843 -13.95 -4.56 9.83
CA VAL A 843 -15.09 -4.11 9.02
C VAL A 843 -16.12 -5.24 8.85
N SER A 844 -15.69 -6.49 8.75
CA SER A 844 -16.57 -7.67 8.76
C SER A 844 -17.43 -7.73 10.03
N VAL A 845 -16.81 -7.56 11.20
CA VAL A 845 -17.54 -7.52 12.49
C VAL A 845 -18.49 -6.33 12.57
N GLN A 846 -18.09 -5.15 12.08
CA GLN A 846 -18.94 -3.96 12.09
C GLN A 846 -20.23 -4.16 11.28
N PHE A 847 -20.13 -4.58 10.01
CA PHE A 847 -21.30 -4.79 9.17
C PHE A 847 -22.13 -6.00 9.62
N GLY A 848 -21.48 -7.08 10.07
CA GLY A 848 -22.18 -8.24 10.63
C GLY A 848 -22.99 -7.90 11.88
N ALA A 849 -22.37 -7.20 12.84
CA ALA A 849 -23.05 -6.78 14.08
C ALA A 849 -24.13 -5.72 13.83
N PHE A 850 -23.90 -4.79 12.89
CA PHE A 850 -24.89 -3.79 12.48
C PHE A 850 -26.13 -4.46 11.87
N ASN A 851 -25.95 -5.37 10.91
CA ASN A 851 -27.06 -6.06 10.27
C ASN A 851 -27.78 -7.01 11.23
N ALA A 852 -27.07 -7.66 12.15
CA ALA A 852 -27.68 -8.46 13.22
C ALA A 852 -28.55 -7.59 14.15
N ALA A 853 -28.07 -6.44 14.60
CA ALA A 853 -28.83 -5.51 15.43
C ALA A 853 -30.03 -4.91 14.68
N LYS A 854 -29.84 -4.55 13.40
CA LYS A 854 -30.91 -4.07 12.51
C LYS A 854 -32.04 -5.08 12.40
N ARG A 855 -31.72 -6.36 12.15
CA ARG A 855 -32.71 -7.46 12.11
C ARG A 855 -33.42 -7.63 13.45
N TRP A 856 -32.69 -7.56 14.56
CA TRP A 856 -33.28 -7.65 15.89
C TRP A 856 -34.32 -6.55 16.14
N PHE A 857 -34.02 -5.30 15.76
CA PHE A 857 -34.98 -4.20 15.83
C PHE A 857 -36.15 -4.36 14.85
N GLN A 858 -35.92 -4.88 13.64
CA GLN A 858 -36.98 -5.18 12.67
C GLN A 858 -37.97 -6.21 13.19
N THR A 859 -37.49 -7.29 13.81
CA THR A 859 -38.35 -8.29 14.46
C THR A 859 -39.17 -7.66 15.58
N ARG A 860 -38.57 -6.74 16.36
CA ARG A 860 -39.27 -6.04 17.45
C ARG A 860 -40.29 -5.01 16.97
N ASN A 861 -40.08 -4.43 15.79
CA ASN A 861 -40.99 -3.48 15.14
C ASN A 861 -42.05 -4.19 14.26
N ASN A 862 -42.20 -5.51 14.35
CA ASN A 862 -43.10 -6.30 13.49
C ASN A 862 -42.90 -6.07 11.99
N GLY A 863 -41.65 -5.84 11.55
CA GLY A 863 -41.31 -5.60 10.15
C GLY A 863 -41.48 -4.15 9.66
N ALA A 864 -41.86 -3.20 10.51
CA ALA A 864 -41.86 -1.79 10.16
C ALA A 864 -40.43 -1.22 10.05
N ASP A 865 -40.27 -0.17 9.23
CA ASP A 865 -39.00 0.54 9.03
C ASP A 865 -38.40 1.01 10.36
N LEU A 866 -37.07 0.94 10.49
CA LEU A 866 -36.39 1.35 11.70
C LEU A 866 -36.38 2.88 11.81
N SER A 867 -36.52 3.38 13.04
CA SER A 867 -36.27 4.79 13.31
C SER A 867 -34.77 5.10 13.20
N TYR A 868 -34.41 6.36 12.91
CA TYR A 868 -33.01 6.78 12.88
C TYR A 868 -32.29 6.58 14.21
N ALA A 869 -33.01 6.63 15.34
CA ALA A 869 -32.45 6.29 16.65
C ALA A 869 -32.12 4.79 16.77
N GLN A 870 -32.93 3.91 16.17
CA GLN A 870 -32.64 2.47 16.12
C GLN A 870 -31.48 2.15 15.17
N TYR A 871 -31.33 2.89 14.06
CA TYR A 871 -30.13 2.83 13.22
C TYR A 871 -28.88 3.25 14.00
N GLY A 872 -28.96 4.35 14.77
CA GLY A 872 -27.87 4.80 15.63
C GLY A 872 -27.51 3.80 16.72
N ALA A 873 -28.51 3.18 17.35
CA ALA A 873 -28.30 2.13 18.34
C ALA A 873 -27.67 0.87 17.73
N SER A 874 -28.08 0.49 16.52
CA SER A 874 -27.50 -0.63 15.77
C SER A 874 -26.03 -0.35 15.40
N GLY A 875 -25.73 0.88 14.95
CA GLY A 875 -24.36 1.30 14.65
C GLY A 875 -23.49 1.37 15.91
N ALA A 876 -24.04 1.83 17.04
CA ALA A 876 -23.34 1.83 18.31
C ALA A 876 -23.02 0.41 18.79
N PHE A 877 -23.95 -0.54 18.63
CA PHE A 877 -23.72 -1.96 18.94
C PHE A 877 -22.62 -2.57 18.06
N ALA A 878 -22.60 -2.23 16.77
CA ALA A 878 -21.52 -2.63 15.87
C ALA A 878 -20.16 -2.09 16.32
N GLY A 879 -20.11 -0.82 16.75
CA GLY A 879 -18.91 -0.21 17.29
C GLY A 879 -18.39 -0.86 18.57
N ILE A 880 -19.30 -1.15 19.51
CA ILE A 880 -18.95 -1.85 20.76
C ILE A 880 -18.41 -3.25 20.45
N SER A 881 -19.06 -3.99 19.54
CA SER A 881 -18.62 -5.32 19.12
C SER A 881 -17.23 -5.27 18.48
N ASN A 882 -16.99 -4.29 17.61
CA ASN A 882 -15.68 -4.09 16.98
C ASN A 882 -14.58 -3.72 17.99
N SER A 883 -14.92 -2.98 19.05
CA SER A 883 -13.96 -2.45 20.02
C SER A 883 -13.11 -3.53 20.70
N VAL A 884 -13.63 -4.75 20.84
CA VAL A 884 -12.92 -5.89 21.45
C VAL A 884 -11.68 -6.28 20.62
N LEU A 885 -11.81 -6.20 19.30
CA LEU A 885 -10.76 -6.51 18.34
C LEU A 885 -9.93 -5.26 17.99
N SER A 886 -10.58 -4.11 17.76
CA SER A 886 -9.88 -2.88 17.35
C SER A 886 -9.03 -2.29 18.47
N GLY A 887 -9.49 -2.36 19.72
CA GLY A 887 -8.79 -1.85 20.90
C GLY A 887 -7.31 -2.25 21.00
N PRO A 888 -6.97 -3.55 21.09
CA PRO A 888 -5.58 -4.01 21.18
C PRO A 888 -4.79 -3.71 19.90
N ILE A 889 -5.40 -3.91 18.73
CA ILE A 889 -4.74 -3.71 17.43
C ILE A 889 -4.33 -2.25 17.24
N GLU A 890 -5.25 -1.32 17.52
CA GLU A 890 -5.00 0.11 17.40
C GLU A 890 -4.02 0.60 18.45
N HIS A 891 -4.09 0.11 19.69
CA HIS A 891 -3.15 0.51 20.74
C HIS A 891 -1.70 0.13 20.37
N ILE A 892 -1.49 -1.10 19.90
CA ILE A 892 -0.17 -1.57 19.45
C ILE A 892 0.29 -0.76 18.23
N ARG A 893 -0.61 -0.54 17.27
CA ARG A 893 -0.30 0.27 16.07
C ARG A 893 0.12 1.68 16.44
N ILE A 894 -0.62 2.37 17.32
CA ILE A 894 -0.32 3.74 17.74
C ILE A 894 1.05 3.82 18.42
N ARG A 895 1.38 2.86 19.30
CA ARG A 895 2.70 2.80 19.96
C ARG A 895 3.85 2.60 18.99
N LEU A 896 3.69 1.67 18.06
CA LEU A 896 4.70 1.39 17.05
C LEU A 896 4.89 2.56 16.08
N GLN A 897 3.85 3.35 15.85
CA GLN A 897 3.91 4.56 15.01
C GLN A 897 4.41 5.79 15.74
N SER A 898 4.18 5.90 17.05
CA SER A 898 4.60 7.06 17.87
C SER A 898 6.02 6.95 18.41
N GLN A 899 6.67 5.80 18.30
CA GLN A 899 8.00 5.60 18.85
C GLN A 899 9.09 6.36 18.06
N PRO A 900 10.21 6.74 18.71
CA PRO A 900 11.34 7.36 18.03
C PRO A 900 12.02 6.39 17.05
N HIS A 901 12.53 6.93 15.92
CA HIS A 901 13.32 6.18 14.95
C HIS A 901 14.81 6.20 15.34
N GLY A 902 15.55 5.12 15.04
CA GLY A 902 17.00 5.01 15.31
C GLY A 902 17.33 4.43 16.69
N ALA A 903 18.45 4.86 17.29
CA ALA A 903 18.99 4.32 18.55
C ALA A 903 18.08 4.49 19.78
N GLY A 904 17.00 5.26 19.67
CA GLY A 904 15.97 5.47 20.71
C GLY A 904 14.69 4.65 20.52
N ARG A 905 14.72 3.58 19.71
CA ARG A 905 13.57 2.71 19.45
C ARG A 905 13.14 1.95 20.71
N LEU A 906 11.87 2.06 21.10
CA LEU A 906 11.34 1.39 22.30
C LEU A 906 10.87 -0.05 22.04
N TYR A 907 10.43 -0.37 20.82
CA TYR A 907 9.80 -1.65 20.48
C TYR A 907 10.34 -2.24 19.18
N ASP A 908 10.85 -3.47 19.23
CA ASP A 908 11.43 -4.17 18.06
C ASP A 908 10.37 -4.78 17.13
N GLY A 909 9.11 -4.82 17.59
CA GLY A 909 7.96 -5.19 16.78
C GLY A 909 6.67 -5.30 17.60
N PRO A 910 5.56 -5.74 16.98
CA PRO A 910 4.27 -5.91 17.65
C PRO A 910 4.33 -6.87 18.84
N GLY A 911 5.04 -8.00 18.70
CA GLY A 911 5.20 -8.99 19.77
C GLY A 911 5.98 -8.46 20.97
N ASP A 912 7.07 -7.74 20.72
CA ASP A 912 7.85 -7.09 21.78
C ASP A 912 7.08 -5.96 22.45
N CYS A 913 6.28 -5.20 21.70
CA CYS A 913 5.33 -4.24 22.25
C CYS A 913 4.32 -4.90 23.20
N ILE A 914 3.70 -6.01 22.81
CA ILE A 914 2.76 -6.76 23.67
C ILE A 914 3.47 -7.24 24.95
N ARG A 915 4.67 -7.79 24.82
CA ARG A 915 5.46 -8.30 25.95
C ARG A 915 5.82 -7.19 26.94
N LYS A 916 6.40 -6.09 26.46
CA LYS A 916 6.77 -4.92 27.28
C LYS A 916 5.55 -4.27 27.92
N LEU A 917 4.43 -4.24 27.21
CA LEU A 917 3.16 -3.69 27.71
C LEU A 917 2.53 -4.58 28.80
N GLY A 918 2.64 -5.90 28.65
CA GLY A 918 2.18 -6.87 29.63
C GLY A 918 3.04 -6.93 30.90
N ALA A 919 4.31 -6.53 30.83
CA ALA A 919 5.26 -6.62 31.95
C ALA A 919 4.94 -5.66 33.12
N HIS A 920 4.25 -4.54 32.87
CA HIS A 920 4.03 -3.52 33.91
C HIS A 920 2.81 -3.76 34.80
N ASN A 921 1.66 -4.16 34.24
CA ASN A 921 0.39 -4.33 34.97
C ASN A 921 -0.42 -5.58 34.53
N GLY A 922 0.22 -6.53 33.85
CA GLY A 922 -0.43 -7.71 33.25
C GLY A 922 -0.93 -7.47 31.82
N VAL A 923 -1.00 -8.54 31.03
CA VAL A 923 -1.28 -8.47 29.58
C VAL A 923 -2.62 -7.80 29.28
N LEU A 924 -3.68 -8.13 30.02
CA LEU A 924 -5.00 -7.56 29.79
C LEU A 924 -5.06 -6.06 30.14
N SER A 925 -4.53 -5.65 31.30
CA SER A 925 -4.55 -4.24 31.73
C SER A 925 -3.64 -3.37 30.87
N GLY A 926 -2.48 -3.89 30.46
CA GLY A 926 -1.56 -3.19 29.58
C GLY A 926 -2.11 -3.03 28.17
N VAL A 927 -2.49 -4.15 27.52
CA VAL A 927 -2.90 -4.16 26.10
C VAL A 927 -4.22 -3.41 25.89
N TYR A 928 -5.18 -3.53 26.82
CA TYR A 928 -6.47 -2.83 26.75
C TYR A 928 -6.48 -1.44 27.42
N ARG A 929 -5.31 -0.83 27.65
CA ARG A 929 -5.27 0.55 28.15
C ARG A 929 -5.96 1.49 27.17
N GLY A 930 -6.86 2.32 27.68
CA GLY A 930 -7.68 3.23 26.88
C GLY A 930 -8.93 2.60 26.28
N GLN A 931 -9.23 1.31 26.55
CA GLN A 931 -10.40 0.61 25.98
C GLN A 931 -11.73 1.31 26.26
N ALA A 932 -11.90 1.90 27.44
CA ALA A 932 -13.11 2.67 27.74
C ALA A 932 -13.29 3.83 26.74
N VAL A 933 -12.22 4.55 26.40
CA VAL A 933 -12.26 5.62 25.39
C VAL A 933 -12.51 5.06 24.00
N THR A 934 -11.91 3.91 23.68
CA THR A 934 -12.16 3.21 22.43
C THR A 934 -13.63 2.83 22.30
N ILE A 935 -14.25 2.23 23.31
CA ILE A 935 -15.69 1.85 23.30
C ILE A 935 -16.57 3.08 23.02
N TRP A 936 -16.35 4.19 23.74
CA TRP A 936 -17.10 5.43 23.54
C TRP A 936 -16.86 6.01 22.14
N ARG A 937 -15.61 6.08 21.68
CA ARG A 937 -15.25 6.54 20.34
C ARG A 937 -15.96 5.72 19.27
N GLU A 938 -15.88 4.39 19.35
CA GLU A 938 -16.44 3.46 18.35
C GLU A 938 -17.97 3.53 18.36
N ALA A 939 -18.61 3.58 19.52
CA ALA A 939 -20.07 3.67 19.62
C ALA A 939 -20.62 4.95 18.95
N PHE A 940 -19.99 6.10 19.20
CA PHE A 940 -20.40 7.38 18.60
C PHE A 940 -20.05 7.46 17.12
N ALA A 941 -18.86 6.98 16.74
CA ALA A 941 -18.39 6.94 15.37
C ALA A 941 -19.35 6.14 14.48
N TYR A 942 -19.54 4.86 14.77
CA TYR A 942 -20.35 3.97 13.92
C TYR A 942 -21.84 4.23 14.06
N GLY A 943 -22.31 4.66 15.23
CA GLY A 943 -23.69 5.12 15.40
C GLY A 943 -24.02 6.28 14.46
N ALA A 944 -23.16 7.29 14.40
CA ALA A 944 -23.34 8.42 13.49
C ALA A 944 -23.13 8.03 12.01
N TRP A 945 -22.14 7.17 11.72
CA TRP A 945 -21.81 6.71 10.38
C TRP A 945 -22.98 5.99 9.71
N PHE A 946 -23.50 4.93 10.34
CA PHE A 946 -24.60 4.15 9.80
C PHE A 946 -25.91 4.95 9.76
N THR A 947 -26.16 5.80 10.76
CA THR A 947 -27.36 6.66 10.77
C THR A 947 -27.33 7.67 9.64
N ALA A 948 -26.20 8.34 9.41
CA ALA A 948 -26.06 9.30 8.33
C ALA A 948 -26.20 8.62 6.97
N PHE A 949 -25.56 7.47 6.77
CA PHE A 949 -25.66 6.69 5.55
C PHE A 949 -27.11 6.24 5.26
N GLU A 950 -27.76 5.63 6.25
CA GLU A 950 -29.16 5.16 6.13
C GLU A 950 -30.14 6.32 5.96
N TYR A 951 -29.92 7.46 6.62
CA TYR A 951 -30.72 8.67 6.43
C TYR A 951 -30.63 9.19 4.98
N MET A 952 -29.42 9.29 4.42
CA MET A 952 -29.22 9.77 3.05
C MET A 952 -29.81 8.80 2.03
N MET A 953 -29.59 7.49 2.21
CA MET A 953 -30.15 6.45 1.33
C MET A 953 -31.68 6.43 1.35
N ASN A 954 -32.29 6.47 2.54
CA ASN A 954 -33.76 6.46 2.67
C ASN A 954 -34.38 7.77 2.16
N SER A 955 -33.69 8.90 2.36
CA SER A 955 -34.16 10.19 1.84
C SER A 955 -34.11 10.27 0.31
N ASP A 956 -33.06 9.77 -0.33
CA ASP A 956 -32.96 9.73 -1.80
C ASP A 956 -33.97 8.75 -2.41
N ALA A 957 -34.15 7.56 -1.80
CA ALA A 957 -35.17 6.59 -2.20
C ALA A 957 -36.58 7.20 -2.12
N ALA A 958 -36.90 7.88 -1.01
CA ALA A 958 -38.19 8.52 -0.80
C ALA A 958 -38.44 9.70 -1.75
N ARG A 959 -37.43 10.54 -2.00
CA ARG A 959 -37.54 11.70 -2.92
C ARG A 959 -37.72 11.29 -4.37
N ASN A 960 -36.99 10.26 -4.81
CA ASN A 960 -37.01 9.82 -6.20
C ASN A 960 -38.04 8.72 -6.47
N LYS A 961 -38.69 8.17 -5.44
CA LYS A 961 -39.62 7.02 -5.52
C LYS A 961 -39.00 5.80 -6.22
N VAL A 962 -37.75 5.53 -5.89
CA VAL A 962 -36.95 4.46 -6.48
C VAL A 962 -36.61 3.45 -5.37
N ASP A 963 -36.66 2.16 -5.67
CA ASP A 963 -36.25 1.12 -4.73
C ASP A 963 -34.76 1.29 -4.37
N ARG A 964 -34.39 0.95 -3.14
CA ARG A 964 -32.99 1.06 -2.65
C ARG A 964 -31.97 0.37 -3.58
N LYS A 965 -32.38 -0.72 -4.22
CA LYS A 965 -31.56 -1.52 -5.17
C LYS A 965 -31.20 -0.77 -6.45
N ASP A 966 -31.98 0.24 -6.82
CA ASP A 966 -31.86 0.98 -8.07
C ASP A 966 -31.11 2.32 -7.89
N ILE A 967 -30.67 2.63 -6.66
CA ILE A 967 -29.80 3.79 -6.41
C ILE A 967 -28.44 3.56 -7.11
N PRO A 968 -27.98 4.50 -7.97
CA PRO A 968 -26.71 4.39 -8.66
C PRO A 968 -25.49 4.32 -7.72
N ALA A 969 -24.46 3.56 -8.13
CA ALA A 969 -23.24 3.36 -7.35
C ALA A 969 -22.51 4.67 -6.98
N TYR A 970 -22.50 5.67 -7.86
CA TYR A 970 -21.86 6.97 -7.57
C TYR A 970 -22.57 7.75 -6.46
N LYS A 971 -23.90 7.60 -6.31
CA LYS A 971 -24.65 8.21 -5.20
C LYS A 971 -24.33 7.50 -3.88
N ILE A 972 -24.27 6.17 -3.90
CA ILE A 972 -23.86 5.36 -2.75
C ILE A 972 -22.45 5.76 -2.30
N ALA A 973 -21.53 5.97 -3.25
CA ALA A 973 -20.20 6.51 -3.00
C ALA A 973 -20.25 7.84 -2.25
N LEU A 974 -21.02 8.80 -2.77
CA LEU A 974 -21.14 10.13 -2.20
C LEU A 974 -21.74 10.09 -0.79
N TYR A 975 -22.81 9.32 -0.58
CA TYR A 975 -23.43 9.14 0.73
C TYR A 975 -22.49 8.42 1.70
N GLY A 976 -21.75 7.42 1.25
CA GLY A 976 -20.72 6.75 2.04
C GLY A 976 -19.59 7.69 2.44
N GLY A 977 -19.15 8.57 1.53
CA GLY A 977 -18.13 9.59 1.79
C GLY A 977 -18.60 10.63 2.82
N ILE A 978 -19.79 11.21 2.63
CA ILE A 978 -20.38 12.18 3.58
C ILE A 978 -20.62 11.53 4.95
N ALA A 979 -21.09 10.28 4.99
CA ALA A 979 -21.22 9.55 6.24
C ALA A 979 -19.87 9.42 6.94
N GLY A 980 -18.79 9.15 6.19
CA GLY A 980 -17.41 9.12 6.70
C GLY A 980 -16.98 10.43 7.35
N GLU A 981 -17.33 11.58 6.78
CA GLU A 981 -17.07 12.90 7.40
C GLU A 981 -17.81 13.05 8.73
N VAL A 982 -19.09 12.64 8.76
CA VAL A 982 -19.92 12.69 9.97
C VAL A 982 -19.36 11.77 11.07
N LEU A 983 -18.86 10.58 10.70
CA LEU A 983 -18.20 9.64 11.62
C LEU A 983 -17.03 10.32 12.34
N TRP A 984 -16.15 10.99 11.59
CA TRP A 984 -14.98 11.62 12.19
C TRP A 984 -15.38 12.85 12.98
N LEU A 985 -16.25 13.71 12.48
CA LEU A 985 -16.73 14.88 13.22
C LEU A 985 -17.39 14.52 14.55
N SER A 986 -18.14 13.42 14.63
CA SER A 986 -18.80 13.01 15.87
C SER A 986 -17.83 12.40 16.90
N SER A 987 -16.74 11.78 16.45
CA SER A 987 -15.88 10.93 17.29
C SER A 987 -14.48 11.48 17.52
N TYR A 988 -14.05 12.50 16.77
CA TYR A 988 -12.69 13.06 16.82
C TYR A 988 -12.23 13.49 18.23
N PRO A 989 -13.06 14.15 19.06
CA PRO A 989 -12.65 14.51 20.42
C PRO A 989 -12.27 13.29 21.28
N PHE A 990 -13.00 12.17 21.13
CA PHE A 990 -12.68 10.92 21.81
C PHE A 990 -11.42 10.27 21.23
N ASP A 991 -11.18 10.42 19.92
CA ASP A 991 -9.98 9.90 19.26
C ASP A 991 -8.70 10.60 19.74
N VAL A 992 -8.74 11.92 19.95
CA VAL A 992 -7.63 12.67 20.56
C VAL A 992 -7.35 12.19 21.98
N ILE A 993 -8.38 12.01 22.81
CA ILE A 993 -8.21 11.55 24.19
C ILE A 993 -7.69 10.11 24.23
N LYS A 994 -8.21 9.24 23.37
CA LYS A 994 -7.71 7.87 23.20
C LYS A 994 -6.23 7.87 22.82
N SER A 995 -5.84 8.66 21.83
CA SER A 995 -4.46 8.75 21.36
C SER A 995 -3.53 9.25 22.46
N LYS A 996 -3.91 10.30 23.23
CA LYS A 996 -3.12 10.80 24.37
C LYS A 996 -2.99 9.75 25.48
N MET A 997 -4.04 9.00 25.79
CA MET A 997 -3.99 7.94 26.80
C MET A 997 -3.19 6.71 26.37
N GLN A 998 -3.27 6.34 25.09
CA GLN A 998 -2.59 5.18 24.51
C GLN A 998 -1.11 5.45 24.19
N THR A 999 -0.67 6.70 24.10
CA THR A 999 0.75 7.09 23.91
C THR A 999 1.47 7.46 25.22
N ASP A 1000 0.74 7.57 26.33
CA ASP A 1000 1.26 7.98 27.65
C ASP A 1000 2.34 7.05 28.23
N GLY A 1001 3.17 7.53 29.16
CA GLY A 1001 4.18 6.71 29.84
C GLY A 1001 3.60 5.64 30.78
N PHE A 1002 4.45 4.70 31.20
CA PHE A 1002 4.13 3.68 32.22
C PHE A 1002 4.83 3.99 33.55
N GLY A 1003 4.26 3.50 34.66
CA GLY A 1003 4.84 3.65 36.00
C GLY A 1003 4.86 5.11 36.47
N ALA A 1004 6.00 5.55 37.00
CA ALA A 1004 6.19 6.92 37.51
C ALA A 1004 6.05 8.01 36.42
N ASN A 1005 6.15 7.64 35.14
CA ASN A 1005 6.03 8.55 34.00
C ASN A 1005 4.60 8.63 33.42
N GLN A 1006 3.60 8.02 34.09
CA GLN A 1006 2.20 8.05 33.65
C GLN A 1006 1.54 9.40 33.96
N ARG A 1007 1.08 10.11 32.92
CA ARG A 1007 0.44 11.43 33.06
C ARG A 1007 -1.08 11.36 33.18
N TYR A 1008 -1.72 10.33 32.62
CA TYR A 1008 -3.18 10.21 32.56
C TYR A 1008 -3.66 8.91 33.22
N LEU A 1009 -4.43 9.03 34.30
CA LEU A 1009 -4.95 7.88 35.05
C LEU A 1009 -6.27 7.36 34.48
N THR A 1010 -7.15 8.26 34.06
CA THR A 1010 -8.49 7.93 33.55
C THR A 1010 -8.85 8.78 32.34
N MET A 1011 -9.88 8.36 31.59
CA MET A 1011 -10.46 9.16 30.50
C MET A 1011 -10.81 10.59 30.95
N ARG A 1012 -11.46 10.72 32.11
CA ARG A 1012 -11.91 12.02 32.65
C ARG A 1012 -10.72 12.92 33.01
N ASP A 1013 -9.68 12.33 33.58
CA ASP A 1013 -8.42 13.03 33.90
C ASP A 1013 -7.71 13.53 32.63
N CYS A 1014 -7.63 12.68 31.58
CA CYS A 1014 -7.09 13.08 30.29
C CYS A 1014 -7.90 14.19 29.62
N PHE A 1015 -9.23 14.13 29.71
CA PHE A 1015 -10.12 15.17 29.19
C PHE A 1015 -9.91 16.49 29.91
N SER A 1016 -9.93 16.50 31.25
CA SER A 1016 -9.72 17.70 32.07
C SER A 1016 -8.35 18.33 31.82
N LYS A 1017 -7.27 17.54 31.85
CA LYS A 1017 -5.91 18.04 31.59
C LYS A 1017 -5.75 18.60 30.18
N THR A 1018 -6.38 18.00 29.17
CA THR A 1018 -6.37 18.53 27.80
C THR A 1018 -7.14 19.83 27.69
N TRP A 1019 -8.32 19.91 28.32
CA TRP A 1019 -9.12 21.13 28.36
C TRP A 1019 -8.37 22.30 29.03
N HIS A 1020 -7.71 22.05 30.15
CA HIS A 1020 -6.93 23.08 30.85
C HIS A 1020 -5.66 23.51 30.11
N ALA A 1021 -4.98 22.59 29.41
CA ALA A 1021 -3.72 22.89 28.73
C ALA A 1021 -3.90 23.52 27.33
N GLU A 1022 -4.88 23.04 26.55
CA GLU A 1022 -5.01 23.36 25.12
C GLU A 1022 -6.39 23.95 24.76
N GLY A 1023 -7.33 23.99 25.71
CA GLY A 1023 -8.70 24.44 25.49
C GLY A 1023 -9.48 23.58 24.48
N ALA A 1024 -10.57 24.13 23.93
CA ALA A 1024 -11.40 23.45 22.94
C ALA A 1024 -10.63 23.06 21.66
N ARG A 1025 -9.62 23.86 21.26
CA ARG A 1025 -8.81 23.60 20.06
C ARG A 1025 -7.97 22.34 20.18
N GLY A 1026 -7.55 21.96 21.39
CA GLY A 1026 -6.78 20.73 21.63
C GLY A 1026 -7.49 19.46 21.18
N PHE A 1027 -8.82 19.42 21.25
CA PHE A 1027 -9.64 18.27 20.86
C PHE A 1027 -9.83 18.13 19.35
N TRP A 1028 -9.50 19.16 18.57
CA TRP A 1028 -9.69 19.19 17.11
C TRP A 1028 -8.36 19.30 16.35
N LYS A 1029 -7.24 19.20 17.07
CA LYS A 1029 -5.90 19.26 16.47
C LYS A 1029 -5.68 18.05 15.58
N GLY A 1030 -5.45 18.27 14.28
CA GLY A 1030 -5.18 17.22 13.27
C GLY A 1030 -6.39 16.75 12.46
N ILE A 1031 -7.55 17.39 12.59
CA ILE A 1031 -8.78 16.94 11.90
C ILE A 1031 -8.67 17.04 10.36
N GLY A 1032 -8.01 18.06 9.81
CA GLY A 1032 -7.92 18.28 8.36
C GLY A 1032 -7.40 17.08 7.56
N PRO A 1033 -6.20 16.55 7.85
CA PRO A 1033 -5.69 15.33 7.20
C PRO A 1033 -6.58 14.10 7.41
N THR A 1034 -7.32 14.04 8.51
CA THR A 1034 -8.21 12.92 8.84
C THR A 1034 -9.44 12.92 7.94
N LEU A 1035 -10.07 14.08 7.76
CA LEU A 1035 -11.23 14.27 6.86
C LEU A 1035 -10.83 14.04 5.39
N ALA A 1036 -9.69 14.59 4.95
CA ALA A 1036 -9.21 14.41 3.57
C ALA A 1036 -9.08 12.94 3.14
N ARG A 1037 -8.69 12.06 4.07
CA ARG A 1037 -8.64 10.61 3.85
C ARG A 1037 -10.01 9.94 4.00
N ALA A 1038 -10.84 10.41 4.93
CA ALA A 1038 -12.07 9.73 5.32
C ALA A 1038 -13.07 9.59 4.18
N MET A 1039 -13.24 10.65 3.38
CA MET A 1039 -14.19 10.68 2.27
C MET A 1039 -13.96 9.57 1.22
N PRO A 1040 -12.78 9.45 0.56
CA PRO A 1040 -12.57 8.43 -0.47
C PRO A 1040 -12.63 7.00 0.09
N VAL A 1041 -12.08 6.80 1.29
CA VAL A 1041 -12.05 5.49 1.94
C VAL A 1041 -13.46 5.01 2.29
N SER A 1042 -14.29 5.87 2.89
CA SER A 1042 -15.65 5.52 3.29
C SER A 1042 -16.58 5.35 2.08
N ALA A 1043 -16.39 6.16 1.03
CA ALA A 1043 -17.09 6.01 -0.25
C ALA A 1043 -16.84 4.63 -0.84
N GLY A 1044 -15.57 4.22 -0.92
CA GLY A 1044 -15.16 2.91 -1.41
C GLY A 1044 -15.75 1.74 -0.62
N THR A 1045 -15.66 1.79 0.71
CA THR A 1045 -16.21 0.73 1.58
C THR A 1045 -17.69 0.50 1.31
N PHE A 1046 -18.52 1.55 1.35
CA PHE A 1046 -19.96 1.40 1.19
C PHE A 1046 -20.37 0.96 -0.21
N ILE A 1047 -19.72 1.46 -1.27
CA ILE A 1047 -19.99 0.98 -2.64
C ILE A 1047 -19.73 -0.52 -2.71
N VAL A 1048 -18.56 -0.96 -2.23
CA VAL A 1048 -18.16 -2.36 -2.35
C VAL A 1048 -19.05 -3.26 -1.52
N VAL A 1049 -19.35 -2.90 -0.26
CA VAL A 1049 -20.30 -3.68 0.56
C VAL A 1049 -21.66 -3.79 -0.12
N GLU A 1050 -22.21 -2.68 -0.61
CA GLU A 1050 -23.53 -2.64 -1.25
C GLU A 1050 -23.55 -3.45 -2.57
N MET A 1051 -22.51 -3.32 -3.40
CA MET A 1051 -22.39 -4.09 -4.64
C MET A 1051 -22.21 -5.59 -4.38
N THR A 1052 -21.39 -5.96 -3.38
CA THR A 1052 -21.22 -7.36 -2.96
C THR A 1052 -22.51 -7.93 -2.41
N MET A 1053 -23.23 -7.20 -1.56
CA MET A 1053 -24.55 -7.62 -1.07
C MET A 1053 -25.57 -7.79 -2.20
N ARG A 1054 -25.58 -6.88 -3.18
CA ARG A 1054 -26.43 -7.02 -4.38
C ARG A 1054 -26.06 -8.24 -5.21
N ALA A 1055 -24.77 -8.57 -5.33
CA ALA A 1055 -24.31 -9.75 -6.05
C ALA A 1055 -24.64 -11.07 -5.34
N LEU A 1056 -24.56 -11.11 -4.01
CA LEU A 1056 -24.88 -12.30 -3.19
C LEU A 1056 -26.38 -12.57 -3.02
N ASN A 1057 -27.21 -11.58 -3.35
CA ASN A 1057 -28.67 -11.66 -3.28
C ASN A 1057 -29.33 -11.88 -4.66
N LYS A 1058 -28.53 -11.89 -5.73
CA LYS A 1058 -28.92 -12.47 -7.02
C LYS A 1058 -28.71 -13.98 -6.94
#